data_AF-A0A6N6S257-F1
#
_entry.id   AF-A0A6N6S257-F1
#
_cell.length_a   1.000
_cell.length_b   1.000
_cell.length_c   1.000
_cell.angle_alpha   90.00
_cell.angle_beta   90.00
_cell.angle_gamma   90.00
#
_symmetry.space_group_name_H-M   'P 1'
#
loop_
_entity.id
_entity.type
_entity.pdbx_description
1 polymer ?
#
loop_
_entity_poly.entity_id
_entity_poly.type
_entity_poly.pdbx_seq_one_letter_code
_entity_poly.pdbx_strand_id
1 'polypeptide(L)'
;YKDARIIFKDFELSNWMWDPVAKAYYWHRFFSHQPDLNYDNPLVQKKIWRIIHFWLDMGVDGFRLDAVPYLYEREGTNCESLPETHAFLKALRMHIDSSFKNKMLLAEANQWPEDAINYFGNGDECHMAFHFPLMPRLFMAIWMEDRFPIVDILEQTPSISDTCQWAFFLRNHDELTLEMVTDEEKDYMYRVYAKDPVARINLGIRRRLAPLLGNNRRKIEIMNILLFSLPGTPIIYYGDEIGMGDNYHLGDRNGVRTPMQWNVDRNAGFSRANPQKLYLPVIIDPEYHYEAVNVEHQEKNQASLLWWMRRVIAVRKRFKAFGRGNIEFLLPDNPKVLAFIRRYKDEVILVVTNLSRFSQVVELDLSKFSGYIPEDMFSGNKFPKIKDVSYILTLGRYDYFWFILKKEEETVWFRKIRSIPQIYGSWKTIVSGKTKDVLEKGILPSYVQTCKYFVGKFQEMREVKIVENIHVKESGCDIQLLLLEVTYTTGLPDMYLLPLSYSSGDKAESIVIENPHAVVVHVKHENTEGIAYDGICDEEFRKHLLSMFTRKHTIPGLHGELTTYRGKNFKRYKRTGLVSLKSHVVKTEQNNLSILYGKELILKLYRRFDEGINPEVELCRFLTEKISSQHVPPFVGTIEYRRHGHEPVVIGMLQTFIPNEGDAWVYTLDWIGRYFGRILARKDEIQGTSIVPSSLFDIAFQEIPILFQELIGGVYLEMVALLGKRTAELHLQLSSETEDVNFVPEPFSVSYQRSLYQSMQVLTKKVFSLLKKNVKNLPDNLKELANEILNFDKEIMARYSVLFRRKLSAMKIRIHGDYHLGQVLYTGNDFVIIDFGGETAKTLGERRLKRSPLRDVASMMRSFHYAAHTALLKRDSVRPEDIPALEPWLN
;
A
#
# COMPACT_ATOMS: atom_id res chain seq x y z
N TYR A 1 -28.17 54.90 3.58
CA TYR A 1 -27.06 53.92 3.44
C TYR A 1 -26.06 54.36 2.37
N LYS A 2 -25.26 55.42 2.59
CA LYS A 2 -24.34 55.95 1.57
C LYS A 2 -23.06 55.10 1.38
N ASP A 3 -22.62 54.42 2.44
CA ASP A 3 -21.37 53.65 2.45
C ASP A 3 -21.57 52.19 1.97
N ALA A 4 -22.81 51.79 1.66
CA ALA A 4 -23.12 50.48 1.10
C ALA A 4 -22.74 50.43 -0.38
N ARG A 5 -21.93 49.43 -0.76
CA ARG A 5 -21.51 49.23 -2.16
C ARG A 5 -22.61 48.57 -2.99
N ILE A 6 -22.54 48.77 -4.31
CA ILE A 6 -23.34 48.05 -5.31
C ILE A 6 -22.57 46.79 -5.71
N ILE A 7 -23.21 45.62 -5.59
CA ILE A 7 -22.60 44.31 -5.90
C ILE A 7 -22.61 44.10 -7.42
N PHE A 8 -23.77 44.19 -8.07
CA PHE A 8 -23.93 44.03 -9.52
C PHE A 8 -23.73 45.33 -10.29
N LYS A 9 -22.51 45.86 -10.24
CA LYS A 9 -22.14 47.16 -10.84
C LYS A 9 -22.39 47.26 -12.36
N ASP A 10 -22.39 46.12 -13.05
CA ASP A 10 -22.62 46.09 -14.51
C ASP A 10 -24.11 46.25 -14.87
N PHE A 11 -25.02 46.07 -13.90
CA PHE A 11 -26.47 46.03 -14.13
C PHE A 11 -27.25 47.08 -13.33
N GLU A 12 -26.81 47.39 -12.12
CA GLU A 12 -27.53 48.27 -11.20
C GLU A 12 -26.76 49.57 -10.95
N LEU A 13 -27.49 50.69 -11.00
CA LEU A 13 -26.92 52.02 -10.74
C LEU A 13 -27.07 52.47 -9.28
N SER A 14 -27.92 51.78 -8.52
CA SER A 14 -28.29 52.11 -7.14
C SER A 14 -28.82 50.86 -6.45
N ASN A 15 -28.69 50.79 -5.12
CA ASN A 15 -29.34 49.77 -4.28
C ASN A 15 -30.79 50.16 -3.91
N TRP A 16 -31.27 51.30 -4.42
CA TRP A 16 -32.65 51.76 -4.27
C TRP A 16 -33.31 51.87 -5.63
N MET A 17 -34.48 51.23 -5.77
CA MET A 17 -35.32 51.32 -6.96
C MET A 17 -36.69 51.89 -6.61
N TRP A 18 -37.20 52.78 -7.46
CA TRP A 18 -38.53 53.38 -7.30
C TRP A 18 -39.61 52.39 -7.73
N ASP A 19 -40.54 52.07 -6.84
CA ASP A 19 -41.73 51.31 -7.18
C ASP A 19 -42.90 52.25 -7.56
N PRO A 20 -43.44 52.17 -8.79
CA PRO A 20 -44.47 53.08 -9.26
C PRO A 20 -45.84 52.86 -8.59
N VAL A 21 -46.10 51.69 -8.01
CA VAL A 21 -47.34 51.34 -7.31
C VAL A 21 -47.29 51.80 -5.86
N ALA A 22 -46.22 51.46 -5.15
CA ALA A 22 -46.02 51.86 -3.76
C ALA A 22 -45.68 53.35 -3.61
N LYS A 23 -45.24 54.00 -4.69
CA LYS A 23 -44.74 55.39 -4.71
C LYS A 23 -43.67 55.63 -3.66
N ALA A 24 -42.78 54.65 -3.52
CA ALA A 24 -41.67 54.67 -2.59
C ALA A 24 -40.48 53.93 -3.20
N TYR A 25 -39.28 54.24 -2.71
CA TYR A 25 -38.12 53.43 -3.02
C TYR A 25 -38.10 52.18 -2.14
N TYR A 26 -37.69 51.05 -2.69
CA TYR A 26 -37.35 49.85 -1.94
C TYR A 26 -35.88 49.51 -2.11
N TRP A 27 -35.33 48.83 -1.10
CA TRP A 27 -33.94 48.42 -1.04
C TRP A 27 -33.73 47.08 -1.74
N HIS A 28 -32.63 46.94 -2.46
CA HIS A 28 -32.16 45.69 -3.03
C HIS A 28 -30.62 45.67 -3.05
N ARG A 29 -30.00 44.57 -2.60
CA ARG A 29 -28.53 44.38 -2.70
C ARG A 29 -28.08 43.78 -4.02
N PHE A 30 -28.98 43.08 -4.68
CA PHE A 30 -28.78 42.41 -5.95
C PHE A 30 -29.57 43.12 -7.06
N PHE A 31 -30.25 42.39 -7.94
CA PHE A 31 -31.09 43.01 -8.97
C PHE A 31 -32.29 43.73 -8.35
N SER A 32 -32.76 44.78 -9.02
CA SER A 32 -33.98 45.51 -8.65
C SER A 32 -35.19 44.59 -8.48
N HIS A 33 -35.35 43.55 -9.31
CA HIS A 33 -36.44 42.57 -9.15
C HIS A 33 -36.24 41.58 -7.97
N GLN A 34 -35.24 41.79 -7.10
CA GLN A 34 -34.97 41.03 -5.88
C GLN A 34 -35.03 41.97 -4.67
N PRO A 35 -36.23 42.45 -4.26
CA PRO A 35 -36.35 43.34 -3.12
C PRO A 35 -35.90 42.64 -1.83
N ASP A 36 -35.07 43.31 -1.05
CA ASP A 36 -34.55 42.78 0.21
C ASP A 36 -35.67 42.64 1.25
N LEU A 37 -35.61 41.55 2.03
CA LEU A 37 -36.54 41.34 3.13
C LEU A 37 -36.13 42.18 4.34
N ASN A 38 -37.09 42.84 4.97
CA ASN A 38 -36.81 43.63 6.17
C ASN A 38 -36.70 42.75 7.42
N TYR A 39 -35.47 42.43 7.85
CA TYR A 39 -35.21 41.63 9.05
C TYR A 39 -35.43 42.37 10.38
N ASP A 40 -35.60 43.70 10.38
CA ASP A 40 -36.07 44.41 11.58
C ASP A 40 -37.52 44.04 11.94
N ASN A 41 -38.29 43.50 10.98
CA ASN A 41 -39.64 43.00 11.23
C ASN A 41 -39.61 41.56 11.78
N PRO A 42 -40.04 41.31 13.04
CA PRO A 42 -40.03 39.97 13.62
C PRO A 42 -40.92 38.96 12.88
N LEU A 43 -41.92 39.42 12.12
CA LEU A 43 -42.75 38.55 11.29
C LEU A 43 -41.96 37.94 10.12
N VAL A 44 -41.01 38.68 9.56
CA VAL A 44 -40.11 38.19 8.51
C VAL A 44 -39.21 37.09 9.08
N GLN A 45 -38.57 37.34 10.23
CA GLN A 45 -37.73 36.34 10.90
C GLN A 45 -38.48 35.02 11.17
N LYS A 46 -39.69 35.10 11.75
CA LYS A 46 -40.55 33.93 11.99
C LYS A 46 -40.93 33.21 10.70
N LYS A 47 -41.15 33.94 9.61
CA LYS A 47 -41.47 33.36 8.31
C LYS A 47 -40.29 32.57 7.74
N ILE A 48 -39.06 33.10 7.86
CA ILE A 48 -37.83 32.39 7.46
C ILE A 48 -37.66 31.10 8.27
N TRP A 49 -37.83 31.16 9.60
CA TRP A 49 -37.75 29.95 10.43
C TRP A 49 -38.74 28.87 9.99
N ARG A 50 -39.99 29.26 9.69
CA ARG A 50 -41.00 28.32 9.20
C ARG A 50 -40.64 27.69 7.85
N ILE A 51 -40.00 28.45 6.95
CA ILE A 51 -39.53 27.93 5.66
C ILE A 51 -38.44 26.86 5.87
N ILE A 52 -37.47 27.15 6.75
CA ILE A 52 -36.41 26.20 7.09
C ILE A 52 -37.00 24.94 7.73
N HIS A 53 -37.91 25.12 8.70
CA HIS A 53 -38.58 24.01 9.39
C HIS A 53 -39.30 23.09 8.42
N PHE A 54 -40.07 23.66 7.48
CA PHE A 54 -40.79 22.91 6.46
C PHE A 54 -39.89 21.95 5.67
N TRP A 55 -38.71 22.41 5.26
CA TRP A 55 -37.76 21.58 4.51
C TRP A 55 -37.02 20.57 5.39
N LEU A 56 -36.69 20.93 6.64
CA LEU A 56 -36.11 19.99 7.60
C LEU A 56 -37.09 18.87 7.98
N ASP A 57 -38.38 19.19 8.11
CA ASP A 57 -39.46 18.21 8.34
C ASP A 57 -39.60 17.23 7.16
N MET A 58 -39.27 17.67 5.94
CA MET A 58 -39.19 16.79 4.76
C MET A 58 -37.94 15.91 4.72
N GLY A 59 -36.97 16.14 5.61
CA GLY A 59 -35.74 15.36 5.70
C GLY A 59 -34.50 16.00 5.05
N VAL A 60 -34.53 17.26 4.64
CA VAL A 60 -33.33 17.97 4.15
C VAL A 60 -32.25 18.00 5.25
N ASP A 61 -30.98 17.79 4.89
CA ASP A 61 -29.87 17.66 5.85
C ASP A 61 -29.19 18.98 6.22
N GLY A 62 -29.41 20.04 5.44
CA GLY A 62 -28.85 21.34 5.74
C GLY A 62 -29.13 22.38 4.65
N PHE A 63 -28.68 23.60 4.90
CA PHE A 63 -28.86 24.73 3.99
C PHE A 63 -27.56 25.47 3.77
N ARG A 64 -27.33 25.87 2.52
CA ARG A 64 -26.47 27.02 2.20
C ARG A 64 -27.29 28.28 2.45
N LEU A 65 -26.85 29.11 3.38
CA LEU A 65 -27.42 30.43 3.66
C LEU A 65 -26.81 31.42 2.67
N ASP A 66 -27.58 31.69 1.62
CA ASP A 66 -27.24 32.60 0.53
C ASP A 66 -27.18 34.05 1.04
N ALA A 67 -26.21 34.83 0.53
CA ALA A 67 -26.14 36.28 0.76
C ALA A 67 -26.18 36.71 2.25
N VAL A 68 -25.71 35.86 3.16
CA VAL A 68 -25.90 36.04 4.60
C VAL A 68 -25.32 37.34 5.20
N PRO A 69 -24.26 37.97 4.65
CA PRO A 69 -23.77 39.24 5.22
C PRO A 69 -24.72 40.42 5.12
N TYR A 70 -25.79 40.33 4.33
CA TYR A 70 -26.57 41.49 3.90
C TYR A 70 -27.97 41.56 4.52
N LEU A 71 -28.26 40.84 5.61
CA LEU A 71 -29.62 40.73 6.16
C LEU A 71 -30.16 42.01 6.80
N TYR A 72 -29.30 42.85 7.39
CA TYR A 72 -29.68 44.07 8.07
C TYR A 72 -28.91 45.27 7.52
N GLU A 73 -29.58 46.42 7.50
CA GLU A 73 -29.00 47.70 7.09
C GLU A 73 -29.04 48.74 8.22
N ARG A 74 -27.98 49.54 8.34
CA ARG A 74 -27.88 50.65 9.30
C ARG A 74 -27.22 51.86 8.66
N GLU A 75 -27.75 53.05 8.97
CA GLU A 75 -27.15 54.30 8.51
C GLU A 75 -25.76 54.50 9.12
N GLY A 76 -24.83 55.05 8.33
CA GLY A 76 -23.43 55.22 8.72
C GLY A 76 -22.60 53.93 8.74
N THR A 77 -23.10 52.84 8.14
CA THR A 77 -22.39 51.57 7.98
C THR A 77 -22.36 51.14 6.51
N ASN A 78 -21.47 50.19 6.17
CA ASN A 78 -21.46 49.54 4.85
C ASN A 78 -22.61 48.54 4.65
N CYS A 79 -23.45 48.31 5.68
CA CYS A 79 -24.56 47.34 5.66
C CYS A 79 -24.11 45.90 5.35
N GLU A 80 -22.90 45.50 5.78
CA GLU A 80 -22.40 44.12 5.65
C GLU A 80 -21.95 43.61 7.02
N SER A 81 -22.25 42.34 7.32
CA SER A 81 -21.79 41.66 8.55
C SER A 81 -22.14 42.39 9.86
N LEU A 82 -23.32 43.04 9.91
CA LEU A 82 -23.74 43.79 11.09
C LEU A 82 -24.01 42.87 12.30
N PRO A 83 -23.84 43.35 13.55
CA PRO A 83 -24.11 42.56 14.75
C PRO A 83 -25.52 41.93 14.79
N GLU A 84 -26.53 42.62 14.26
CA GLU A 84 -27.91 42.12 14.19
C GLU A 84 -28.05 40.92 13.24
N THR A 85 -27.29 40.90 12.14
CA THR A 85 -27.18 39.75 11.23
C THR A 85 -26.68 38.53 12.00
N HIS A 86 -25.59 38.66 12.72
CA HIS A 86 -25.03 37.59 13.55
C HIS A 86 -26.00 37.14 14.66
N ALA A 87 -26.67 38.09 15.33
CA ALA A 87 -27.66 37.77 16.36
C ALA A 87 -28.83 36.94 15.81
N PHE A 88 -29.31 37.25 14.60
CA PHE A 88 -30.34 36.45 13.92
C PHE A 88 -29.83 35.03 13.60
N LEU A 89 -28.59 34.89 13.12
CA LEU A 89 -28.00 33.58 12.82
C LEU A 89 -27.83 32.71 14.06
N LYS A 90 -27.42 33.29 15.20
CA LYS A 90 -27.38 32.59 16.49
C LYS A 90 -28.75 32.08 16.90
N ALA A 91 -29.76 32.94 16.79
CA ALA A 91 -31.14 32.57 17.09
C ALA A 91 -31.63 31.45 16.16
N LEU A 92 -31.31 31.52 14.87
CA LEU A 92 -31.65 30.49 13.89
C LEU A 92 -30.96 29.16 14.21
N ARG A 93 -29.66 29.17 14.50
CA ARG A 93 -28.88 27.99 14.85
C ARG A 93 -29.44 27.31 16.11
N MET A 94 -29.65 28.09 17.16
CA MET A 94 -30.26 27.60 18.41
C MET A 94 -31.65 26.99 18.15
N HIS A 95 -32.46 27.64 17.31
CA HIS A 95 -33.78 27.13 16.95
C HIS A 95 -33.71 25.77 16.23
N ILE A 96 -32.80 25.62 15.25
CA ILE A 96 -32.58 24.36 14.53
C ILE A 96 -32.06 23.28 15.48
N ASP A 97 -31.03 23.56 16.26
CA ASP A 97 -30.41 22.57 17.17
C ASP A 97 -31.39 22.07 18.24
N SER A 98 -32.38 22.90 18.63
CA SER A 98 -33.44 22.50 19.57
C SER A 98 -34.48 21.54 18.98
N SER A 99 -34.69 21.59 17.66
CA SER A 99 -35.78 20.88 16.98
C SER A 99 -35.31 19.72 16.10
N PHE A 100 -34.08 19.80 15.58
CA PHE A 100 -33.50 18.83 14.67
C PHE A 100 -32.07 18.48 15.08
N LYS A 101 -31.72 17.19 14.97
CA LYS A 101 -30.36 16.71 15.23
C LYS A 101 -29.59 16.55 13.92
N ASN A 102 -28.27 16.77 13.99
CA ASN A 102 -27.30 16.53 12.90
C ASN A 102 -27.63 17.27 11.60
N LYS A 103 -28.13 18.51 11.69
CA LYS A 103 -28.36 19.38 10.53
C LYS A 103 -27.20 20.35 10.34
N MET A 104 -27.02 20.84 9.11
CA MET A 104 -25.88 21.67 8.74
C MET A 104 -26.34 23.03 8.20
N LEU A 105 -25.61 24.08 8.58
CA LEU A 105 -25.75 25.44 8.03
C LEU A 105 -24.42 25.87 7.44
N LEU A 106 -24.43 26.23 6.16
CA LEU A 106 -23.27 26.68 5.40
C LEU A 106 -23.44 28.16 5.02
N ALA A 107 -22.65 29.05 5.62
CA ALA A 107 -22.65 30.47 5.30
C ALA A 107 -21.95 30.74 3.96
N GLU A 108 -22.65 31.46 3.08
CA GLU A 108 -22.01 32.17 1.98
C GLU A 108 -21.63 33.59 2.41
N ALA A 109 -20.46 33.71 3.03
CA ALA A 109 -19.87 35.00 3.39
C ALA A 109 -18.59 35.23 2.56
N ASN A 110 -18.74 35.89 1.40
CA ASN A 110 -17.59 36.33 0.60
C ASN A 110 -16.97 37.57 1.23
N GLN A 111 -16.21 37.38 2.30
CA GLN A 111 -15.55 38.42 3.09
C GLN A 111 -14.07 38.05 3.32
N TRP A 112 -13.27 38.97 3.87
CA TRP A 112 -11.90 38.66 4.31
C TRP A 112 -11.91 37.57 5.39
N PRO A 113 -10.81 36.79 5.58
CA PRO A 113 -10.79 35.67 6.52
C PRO A 113 -11.21 36.04 7.95
N GLU A 114 -10.77 37.21 8.42
CA GLU A 114 -11.07 37.76 9.75
C GLU A 114 -12.56 38.09 9.95
N ASP A 115 -13.27 38.41 8.87
CA ASP A 115 -14.70 38.71 8.91
C ASP A 115 -15.54 37.45 8.68
N ALA A 116 -15.10 36.58 7.75
CA ALA A 116 -15.76 35.33 7.43
C ALA A 116 -15.81 34.37 8.64
N ILE A 117 -14.82 34.45 9.53
CA ILE A 117 -14.80 33.62 10.74
C ILE A 117 -15.93 33.95 11.72
N ASN A 118 -16.41 35.21 11.74
CA ASN A 118 -17.46 35.64 12.65
C ASN A 118 -18.77 34.88 12.42
N TYR A 119 -18.99 34.35 11.20
CA TYR A 119 -20.16 33.53 10.87
C TYR A 119 -20.15 32.14 11.51
N PHE A 120 -19.05 31.71 12.13
CA PHE A 120 -19.03 30.54 13.00
C PHE A 120 -19.48 30.87 14.44
N GLY A 121 -19.47 32.15 14.82
CA GLY A 121 -19.63 32.59 16.21
C GLY A 121 -18.61 31.88 17.12
N ASN A 122 -19.08 31.46 18.30
CA ASN A 122 -18.33 30.59 19.20
C ASN A 122 -18.69 29.10 18.98
N GLY A 123 -19.06 28.73 17.75
CA GLY A 123 -19.69 27.46 17.40
C GLY A 123 -21.23 27.48 17.45
N ASP A 124 -21.82 28.65 17.72
CA ASP A 124 -23.24 28.91 17.94
C ASP A 124 -23.94 29.60 16.76
N GLU A 125 -23.27 29.81 15.61
CA GLU A 125 -23.86 30.35 14.38
C GLU A 125 -23.89 29.28 13.27
N CYS A 126 -23.08 29.41 12.20
CA CYS A 126 -23.04 28.43 11.13
C CYS A 126 -22.07 27.29 11.44
N HIS A 127 -22.38 26.09 10.95
CA HIS A 127 -21.51 24.93 11.07
C HIS A 127 -20.35 25.02 10.07
N MET A 128 -20.63 25.59 8.90
CA MET A 128 -19.70 25.72 7.81
C MET A 128 -19.72 27.13 7.24
N ALA A 129 -18.60 27.57 6.68
CA ALA A 129 -18.52 28.77 5.85
C ALA A 129 -17.60 28.49 4.66
N PHE A 130 -17.87 29.13 3.52
CA PHE A 130 -16.99 29.05 2.37
C PHE A 130 -15.69 29.82 2.62
N HIS A 131 -14.55 29.22 2.27
CA HIS A 131 -13.26 29.89 2.36
C HIS A 131 -12.95 30.68 1.08
N PHE A 132 -13.75 31.71 0.78
CA PHE A 132 -13.62 32.54 -0.42
C PHE A 132 -12.20 33.11 -0.65
N PRO A 133 -11.50 33.65 0.38
CA PRO A 133 -10.20 34.30 0.16
C PRO A 133 -9.10 33.39 -0.39
N LEU A 134 -9.15 32.09 -0.10
CA LEU A 134 -8.13 31.14 -0.56
C LEU A 134 -8.25 30.83 -2.06
N MET A 135 -9.49 30.80 -2.57
CA MET A 135 -9.76 30.36 -3.94
C MET A 135 -8.97 31.17 -4.98
N PRO A 136 -8.99 32.53 -4.99
CA PRO A 136 -8.16 33.32 -5.91
C PRO A 136 -6.65 33.07 -5.75
N ARG A 137 -6.17 32.90 -4.51
CA ARG A 137 -4.74 32.71 -4.22
C ARG A 137 -4.22 31.36 -4.72
N LEU A 138 -5.05 30.32 -4.80
CA LEU A 138 -4.68 29.06 -5.45
C LEU A 138 -4.36 29.27 -6.94
N PHE A 139 -5.18 30.06 -7.66
CA PHE A 139 -4.92 30.40 -9.06
C PHE A 139 -3.65 31.26 -9.20
N MET A 140 -3.51 32.29 -8.36
CA MET A 140 -2.31 33.13 -8.36
C MET A 140 -1.04 32.30 -8.13
N ALA A 141 -1.02 31.45 -7.10
CA ALA A 141 0.15 30.64 -6.73
C ALA A 141 0.63 29.73 -7.86
N ILE A 142 -0.29 29.12 -8.62
CA ILE A 142 0.07 28.30 -9.78
C ILE A 142 0.66 29.14 -10.91
N TRP A 143 0.14 30.34 -11.15
CA TRP A 143 0.65 31.18 -12.24
C TRP A 143 1.98 31.87 -11.88
N MET A 144 2.10 32.34 -10.63
CA MET A 144 3.32 32.89 -10.05
C MET A 144 4.41 31.84 -9.86
N GLU A 145 4.03 30.56 -9.81
CA GLU A 145 4.88 29.44 -9.40
C GLU A 145 5.46 29.68 -7.99
N ASP A 146 4.64 30.21 -7.08
CA ASP A 146 5.04 30.61 -5.74
C ASP A 146 3.95 30.19 -4.75
N ARG A 147 4.34 29.52 -3.66
CA ARG A 147 3.43 29.10 -2.60
C ARG A 147 2.96 30.23 -1.69
N PHE A 148 3.67 31.37 -1.69
CA PHE A 148 3.46 32.46 -0.72
C PHE A 148 1.99 32.90 -0.62
N PRO A 149 1.24 33.14 -1.72
CA PRO A 149 -0.17 33.55 -1.62
C PRO A 149 -1.07 32.54 -0.88
N ILE A 150 -0.75 31.24 -0.96
CA ILE A 150 -1.51 30.18 -0.28
C ILE A 150 -1.17 30.16 1.22
N VAL A 151 0.12 30.23 1.54
CA VAL A 151 0.59 30.18 2.94
C VAL A 151 0.13 31.42 3.68
N ASP A 152 0.33 32.61 3.11
CA ASP A 152 0.00 33.89 3.72
C ASP A 152 -1.49 33.98 4.09
N ILE A 153 -2.39 33.64 3.16
CA ILE A 153 -3.84 33.70 3.44
C ILE A 153 -4.29 32.65 4.47
N LEU A 154 -3.65 31.48 4.52
CA LEU A 154 -3.98 30.42 5.49
C LEU A 154 -3.41 30.73 6.88
N GLU A 155 -2.26 31.39 6.98
CA GLU A 155 -1.70 31.85 8.26
C GLU A 155 -2.51 33.03 8.84
N GLN A 156 -3.07 33.90 7.98
CA GLN A 156 -4.00 34.95 8.38
C GLN A 156 -5.40 34.43 8.76
N THR A 157 -5.73 33.19 8.40
CA THR A 157 -7.05 32.61 8.70
C THR A 157 -7.09 32.14 10.16
N PRO A 158 -7.92 32.75 11.04
CA PRO A 158 -7.91 32.39 12.46
C PRO A 158 -8.49 31.00 12.72
N SER A 159 -8.21 30.45 13.90
CA SER A 159 -8.70 29.13 14.30
C SER A 159 -10.22 29.11 14.53
N ILE A 160 -10.90 28.10 14.00
CA ILE A 160 -12.34 27.88 14.18
C ILE A 160 -12.62 26.92 15.35
N SER A 161 -13.86 26.92 15.85
CA SER A 161 -14.33 25.96 16.85
C SER A 161 -14.30 24.51 16.33
N ASP A 162 -14.08 23.53 17.21
CA ASP A 162 -13.97 22.09 16.88
C ASP A 162 -15.23 21.51 16.19
N THR A 163 -16.39 22.15 16.37
CA THR A 163 -17.66 21.75 15.75
C THR A 163 -17.88 22.39 14.38
N CYS A 164 -17.02 23.32 13.97
CA CYS A 164 -17.13 24.08 12.74
C CYS A 164 -16.17 23.56 11.67
N GLN A 165 -16.42 23.92 10.40
CA GLN A 165 -15.60 23.45 9.29
C GLN A 165 -15.60 24.41 8.09
N TRP A 166 -14.43 24.64 7.50
CA TRP A 166 -14.35 25.37 6.23
C TRP A 166 -14.87 24.52 5.04
N ALA A 167 -15.58 25.17 4.13
CA ALA A 167 -15.93 24.65 2.82
C ALA A 167 -14.97 25.21 1.76
N PHE A 168 -14.17 24.34 1.15
CA PHE A 168 -13.24 24.72 0.08
C PHE A 168 -13.83 24.38 -1.28
N PHE A 169 -13.54 25.22 -2.26
CA PHE A 169 -13.97 25.04 -3.64
C PHE A 169 -12.99 25.73 -4.58
N LEU A 170 -12.93 25.28 -5.83
CA LEU A 170 -12.12 25.93 -6.87
C LEU A 170 -12.97 26.86 -7.73
N ARG A 171 -14.18 26.42 -8.09
CA ARG A 171 -15.18 27.16 -8.86
C ARG A 171 -16.58 26.80 -8.35
N ASN A 172 -17.56 27.59 -8.77
CA ASN A 172 -18.97 27.43 -8.43
C ASN A 172 -19.83 27.90 -9.62
N HIS A 173 -21.13 28.06 -9.39
CA HIS A 173 -22.09 28.52 -10.38
C HIS A 173 -22.02 30.03 -10.66
N ASP A 174 -21.19 30.77 -9.94
CA ASP A 174 -20.95 32.20 -10.15
C ASP A 174 -19.61 32.42 -10.85
N GLU A 175 -19.23 33.67 -11.05
CA GLU A 175 -17.90 34.05 -11.47
C GLU A 175 -16.84 33.70 -10.43
N LEU A 176 -15.58 33.67 -10.86
CA LEU A 176 -14.45 33.71 -9.95
C LEU A 176 -14.41 35.13 -9.37
N THR A 177 -15.01 35.30 -8.18
CA THR A 177 -15.08 36.58 -7.50
C THR A 177 -13.69 37.08 -7.11
N LEU A 178 -13.43 38.35 -7.39
CA LEU A 178 -12.22 39.11 -7.04
C LEU A 178 -12.61 40.32 -6.17
N GLU A 179 -13.66 40.19 -5.36
CA GLU A 179 -14.08 41.23 -4.43
C GLU A 179 -13.17 41.33 -3.20
N MET A 180 -12.74 40.18 -2.68
CA MET A 180 -11.94 40.07 -1.45
C MET A 180 -10.46 39.78 -1.76
N VAL A 181 -9.93 40.56 -2.71
CA VAL A 181 -8.51 40.61 -3.09
C VAL A 181 -8.09 42.08 -3.19
N THR A 182 -6.79 42.37 -3.12
CA THR A 182 -6.31 43.74 -3.31
C THR A 182 -6.51 44.19 -4.76
N ASP A 183 -6.49 45.50 -5.00
CA ASP A 183 -6.62 46.04 -6.37
C ASP A 183 -5.49 45.55 -7.30
N GLU A 184 -4.28 45.37 -6.78
CA GLU A 184 -3.14 44.83 -7.53
C GLU A 184 -3.33 43.35 -7.89
N GLU A 185 -3.77 42.53 -6.92
CA GLU A 185 -4.09 41.11 -7.14
C GLU A 185 -5.22 40.94 -8.16
N LYS A 186 -6.25 41.79 -8.08
CA LYS A 186 -7.37 41.80 -9.02
C LYS A 186 -6.92 42.10 -10.46
N ASP A 187 -6.12 43.16 -10.64
CA ASP A 187 -5.62 43.52 -11.97
C ASP A 187 -4.69 42.43 -12.53
N TYR A 188 -3.87 41.83 -11.67
CA TYR A 188 -3.08 40.65 -12.02
C TYR A 188 -3.96 39.48 -12.51
N MET A 189 -5.01 39.13 -11.76
CA MET A 189 -5.94 38.06 -12.10
C MET A 189 -6.64 38.32 -13.44
N TYR A 190 -7.03 39.57 -13.73
CA TYR A 190 -7.60 39.93 -15.02
C TYR A 190 -6.63 39.77 -16.19
N ARG A 191 -5.37 40.22 -16.03
CA ARG A 191 -4.35 40.09 -17.08
C ARG A 191 -4.05 38.63 -17.41
N VAL A 192 -4.04 37.76 -16.41
CA VAL A 192 -3.69 36.34 -16.57
C VAL A 192 -4.86 35.52 -17.07
N TYR A 193 -6.02 35.62 -16.43
CA TYR A 193 -7.14 34.68 -16.59
C TYR A 193 -8.31 35.24 -17.42
N ALA A 194 -8.39 36.56 -17.63
CA ALA A 194 -9.45 37.23 -18.38
C ALA A 194 -8.87 38.18 -19.46
N LYS A 195 -8.13 37.59 -20.40
CA LYS A 195 -7.58 38.31 -21.57
C LYS A 195 -8.67 38.93 -22.44
N ASP A 196 -9.78 38.19 -22.63
CA ASP A 196 -10.98 38.71 -23.26
C ASP A 196 -11.78 39.53 -22.23
N PRO A 197 -12.03 40.83 -22.46
CA PRO A 197 -12.85 41.65 -21.57
C PRO A 197 -14.26 41.11 -21.36
N VAL A 198 -14.82 40.39 -22.34
CA VAL A 198 -16.18 39.80 -22.22
C VAL A 198 -16.20 38.68 -21.17
N ALA A 199 -15.07 38.07 -20.82
CA ALA A 199 -15.00 37.09 -19.75
C ALA A 199 -15.05 37.71 -18.34
N ARG A 200 -15.00 39.04 -18.23
CA ARG A 200 -15.15 39.78 -16.97
C ARG A 200 -16.61 40.12 -16.73
N ILE A 201 -17.04 40.07 -15.47
CA ILE A 201 -18.37 40.49 -15.03
C ILE A 201 -18.29 40.94 -13.58
N ASN A 202 -18.99 42.03 -13.25
CA ASN A 202 -18.96 42.68 -11.94
C ASN A 202 -17.51 42.93 -11.49
N LEU A 203 -17.06 42.22 -10.44
CA LEU A 203 -15.70 42.22 -9.94
C LEU A 203 -15.09 40.80 -10.02
N GLY A 204 -15.31 40.07 -11.10
CA GLY A 204 -14.82 38.70 -11.24
C GLY A 204 -14.71 38.18 -12.68
N ILE A 205 -14.44 36.88 -12.81
CA ILE A 205 -14.16 36.19 -14.09
C ILE A 205 -15.15 35.03 -14.29
N ARG A 206 -16.04 35.14 -15.27
CA ARG A 206 -17.13 34.16 -15.54
C ARG A 206 -16.68 32.98 -16.41
N ARG A 207 -15.67 32.25 -15.94
CA ARG A 207 -15.11 31.06 -16.61
C ARG A 207 -15.11 29.82 -15.72
N ARG A 208 -15.13 28.63 -16.33
CA ARG A 208 -14.99 27.33 -15.66
C ARG A 208 -13.53 26.99 -15.34
N LEU A 209 -13.33 25.94 -14.53
CA LEU A 209 -12.02 25.53 -14.06
C LEU A 209 -11.07 25.13 -15.20
N ALA A 210 -11.49 24.22 -16.08
CA ALA A 210 -10.64 23.73 -17.17
C ALA A 210 -10.24 24.86 -18.15
N PRO A 211 -11.16 25.74 -18.59
CA PRO A 211 -10.81 26.92 -19.40
C PRO A 211 -9.89 27.93 -18.71
N LEU A 212 -10.05 28.17 -17.40
CA LEU A 212 -9.13 29.02 -16.62
C LEU A 212 -7.70 28.45 -16.60
N LEU A 213 -7.56 27.14 -16.55
CA LEU A 213 -6.27 26.45 -16.52
C LEU A 213 -5.71 26.13 -17.91
N GLY A 214 -6.36 26.61 -18.98
CA GLY A 214 -5.98 26.38 -20.37
C GLY A 214 -6.02 24.91 -20.76
N ASN A 215 -7.04 24.19 -20.28
CA ASN A 215 -7.25 22.74 -20.44
C ASN A 215 -6.02 21.89 -20.07
N ASN A 216 -5.11 22.42 -19.25
CA ASN A 216 -3.90 21.70 -18.88
C ASN A 216 -4.24 20.70 -17.79
N ARG A 217 -4.27 19.43 -18.17
CA ARG A 217 -4.61 18.33 -17.27
C ARG A 217 -3.84 18.35 -15.95
N ARG A 218 -2.52 18.56 -15.98
CA ARG A 218 -1.72 18.56 -14.74
C ARG A 218 -2.05 19.73 -13.82
N LYS A 219 -2.40 20.90 -14.37
CA LYS A 219 -2.89 22.03 -13.57
C LYS A 219 -4.24 21.73 -12.93
N ILE A 220 -5.14 21.07 -13.66
CA ILE A 220 -6.44 20.64 -13.11
C ILE A 220 -6.21 19.64 -11.97
N GLU A 221 -5.31 18.68 -12.15
CA GLU A 221 -4.97 17.70 -11.11
C GLU A 221 -4.38 18.35 -9.86
N ILE A 222 -3.34 19.18 -9.98
CA ILE A 222 -2.71 19.80 -8.80
C ILE A 222 -3.69 20.72 -8.05
N MET A 223 -4.55 21.46 -8.75
CA MET A 223 -5.61 22.26 -8.10
C MET A 223 -6.57 21.41 -7.29
N ASN A 224 -6.98 20.26 -7.84
CA ASN A 224 -7.83 19.31 -7.14
C ASN A 224 -7.08 18.61 -5.99
N ILE A 225 -5.80 18.31 -6.14
CA ILE A 225 -4.97 17.77 -5.05
C ILE A 225 -4.90 18.76 -3.89
N LEU A 226 -4.71 20.06 -4.15
CA LEU A 226 -4.77 21.09 -3.13
C LEU A 226 -6.16 21.15 -2.49
N LEU A 227 -7.23 21.22 -3.30
CA LEU A 227 -8.62 21.20 -2.82
C LEU A 227 -8.89 20.02 -1.85
N PHE A 228 -8.39 18.82 -2.18
CA PHE A 228 -8.62 17.62 -1.37
C PHE A 228 -7.72 17.49 -0.15
N SER A 229 -6.58 18.19 -0.12
CA SER A 229 -5.57 18.06 0.93
C SER A 229 -5.56 19.20 1.96
N LEU A 230 -6.27 20.30 1.70
CA LEU A 230 -6.43 21.43 2.62
C LEU A 230 -7.45 21.15 3.77
N PRO A 231 -7.41 21.89 4.89
CA PRO A 231 -8.12 21.54 6.13
C PRO A 231 -9.61 21.91 6.12
N GLY A 232 -10.42 21.13 5.41
CA GLY A 232 -11.87 21.33 5.37
C GLY A 232 -12.62 20.33 4.51
N THR A 233 -13.82 20.73 4.08
CA THR A 233 -14.69 19.93 3.21
C THR A 233 -14.66 20.48 1.79
N PRO A 234 -14.19 19.68 0.81
CA PRO A 234 -14.10 20.10 -0.58
C PRO A 234 -15.46 20.01 -1.28
N ILE A 235 -15.75 21.01 -2.12
CA ILE A 235 -16.94 21.08 -2.97
C ILE A 235 -16.46 21.08 -4.43
N ILE A 236 -17.04 20.17 -5.21
CA ILE A 236 -16.78 20.02 -6.65
C ILE A 236 -17.97 20.59 -7.39
N TYR A 237 -17.73 21.46 -8.36
CA TYR A 237 -18.78 21.98 -9.22
C TYR A 237 -19.06 21.00 -10.36
N TYR A 238 -20.33 20.72 -10.64
CA TYR A 238 -20.73 19.66 -11.57
C TYR A 238 -20.07 19.85 -12.94
N GLY A 239 -19.50 18.78 -13.50
CA GLY A 239 -18.81 18.79 -14.78
C GLY A 239 -17.33 19.16 -14.72
N ASP A 240 -16.82 19.73 -13.62
CA ASP A 240 -15.38 19.95 -13.47
C ASP A 240 -14.62 18.62 -13.34
N GLU A 241 -15.27 17.55 -12.87
CA GLU A 241 -14.71 16.19 -12.80
C GLU A 241 -14.48 15.54 -14.18
N ILE A 242 -15.11 16.06 -15.23
CA ILE A 242 -14.84 15.68 -16.63
C ILE A 242 -14.10 16.79 -17.39
N GLY A 243 -13.92 17.97 -16.79
CA GLY A 243 -13.23 19.09 -17.43
C GLY A 243 -14.12 19.84 -18.43
N MET A 244 -15.41 20.03 -18.11
CA MET A 244 -16.32 20.82 -18.93
C MET A 244 -15.81 22.25 -19.16
N GLY A 245 -16.09 22.75 -20.35
CA GLY A 245 -15.84 24.14 -20.75
C GLY A 245 -16.91 25.11 -20.31
N ASP A 246 -16.79 26.35 -20.78
CA ASP A 246 -17.76 27.41 -20.58
C ASP A 246 -18.21 28.03 -21.91
N ASN A 247 -19.30 28.80 -21.86
CA ASN A 247 -19.72 29.69 -22.94
C ASN A 247 -20.08 31.07 -22.36
N TYR A 248 -19.07 31.90 -22.11
CA TYR A 248 -19.24 33.21 -21.50
C TYR A 248 -20.04 34.22 -22.34
N HIS A 249 -20.48 33.88 -23.55
CA HIS A 249 -21.37 34.69 -24.38
C HIS A 249 -22.86 34.55 -24.04
N LEU A 250 -23.26 33.60 -23.17
CA LEU A 250 -24.67 33.33 -22.82
C LEU A 250 -25.33 34.37 -21.89
N GLY A 251 -24.64 35.46 -21.58
CA GLY A 251 -25.13 36.51 -20.70
C GLY A 251 -25.05 36.15 -19.21
N ASP A 252 -24.89 37.17 -18.37
CA ASP A 252 -24.64 37.05 -16.92
C ASP A 252 -23.60 35.94 -16.62
N ARG A 253 -23.92 34.98 -15.75
CA ARG A 253 -23.09 33.84 -15.34
C ARG A 253 -23.54 32.52 -15.98
N ASN A 254 -24.46 32.56 -16.95
CA ASN A 254 -25.01 31.36 -17.58
C ASN A 254 -23.96 30.53 -18.32
N GLY A 255 -22.84 31.15 -18.70
CA GLY A 255 -21.75 30.47 -19.40
C GLY A 255 -21.13 29.30 -18.64
N VAL A 256 -21.22 29.25 -17.30
CA VAL A 256 -20.73 28.13 -16.50
C VAL A 256 -21.85 27.16 -16.06
N ARG A 257 -23.10 27.43 -16.45
CA ARG A 257 -24.32 26.70 -16.02
C ARG A 257 -24.95 25.86 -17.15
N THR A 258 -24.18 25.60 -18.21
CA THR A 258 -24.62 24.81 -19.35
C THR A 258 -24.96 23.36 -18.95
N PRO A 259 -25.81 22.66 -19.71
CA PRO A 259 -26.22 21.30 -19.37
C PRO A 259 -25.03 20.34 -19.24
N MET A 260 -25.12 19.38 -18.31
CA MET A 260 -24.11 18.35 -18.10
C MET A 260 -23.88 17.50 -19.37
N GLN A 261 -22.62 17.16 -19.64
CA GLN A 261 -22.22 16.41 -20.84
C GLN A 261 -22.11 14.91 -20.54
N TRP A 262 -23.21 14.17 -20.72
CA TRP A 262 -23.31 12.75 -20.38
C TRP A 262 -22.70 11.84 -21.44
N ASN A 263 -23.04 12.05 -22.72
CA ASN A 263 -22.56 11.22 -23.82
C ASN A 263 -22.51 12.02 -25.14
N VAL A 264 -22.23 11.33 -26.24
CA VAL A 264 -22.11 11.92 -27.59
C VAL A 264 -23.46 12.13 -28.29
N ASP A 265 -24.57 11.72 -27.68
CA ASP A 265 -25.89 11.85 -28.30
C ASP A 265 -26.36 13.31 -28.34
N ARG A 266 -27.49 13.52 -29.01
CA ARG A 266 -28.21 14.79 -29.05
C ARG A 266 -28.26 15.45 -27.66
N ASN A 267 -27.92 16.75 -27.63
CA ASN A 267 -27.87 17.56 -26.40
C ASN A 267 -26.93 16.97 -25.33
N ALA A 268 -25.83 16.34 -25.75
CA ALA A 268 -24.87 15.68 -24.87
C ALA A 268 -25.49 14.60 -23.96
N GLY A 269 -26.60 13.99 -24.38
CA GLY A 269 -27.37 13.04 -23.57
C GLY A 269 -28.19 13.65 -22.44
N PHE A 270 -28.16 14.97 -22.24
CA PHE A 270 -28.89 15.66 -21.17
C PHE A 270 -30.41 15.62 -21.35
N SER A 271 -30.89 15.70 -22.60
CA SER A 271 -32.32 15.72 -22.90
C SER A 271 -32.60 15.27 -24.33
N ARG A 272 -33.78 14.68 -24.54
CA ARG A 272 -34.27 14.31 -25.88
C ARG A 272 -35.03 15.45 -26.59
N ALA A 273 -35.23 16.57 -25.91
CA ALA A 273 -35.97 17.72 -26.44
C ALA A 273 -35.31 18.32 -27.70
N ASN A 274 -36.06 19.16 -28.42
CA ASN A 274 -35.46 20.00 -29.45
C ASN A 274 -34.35 20.88 -28.80
N PRO A 275 -33.11 20.93 -29.34
CA PRO A 275 -32.02 21.73 -28.79
C PRO A 275 -32.39 23.20 -28.53
N GLN A 276 -33.26 23.77 -29.36
CA GLN A 276 -33.76 25.14 -29.22
C GLN A 276 -34.70 25.32 -28.01
N LYS A 277 -35.22 24.23 -27.44
CA LYS A 277 -36.07 24.21 -26.25
C LYS A 277 -35.29 23.91 -24.97
N LEU A 278 -33.97 23.74 -25.04
CA LEU A 278 -33.15 23.63 -23.84
C LEU A 278 -33.15 24.95 -23.09
N TYR A 279 -33.06 24.89 -21.76
CA TYR A 279 -32.98 26.09 -20.93
C TYR A 279 -31.69 26.88 -21.21
N LEU A 280 -30.58 26.18 -21.51
CA LEU A 280 -29.33 26.71 -22.02
C LEU A 280 -28.75 25.73 -23.05
N PRO A 281 -27.99 26.20 -24.04
CA PRO A 281 -27.35 25.33 -25.01
C PRO A 281 -26.20 24.52 -24.37
N VAL A 282 -25.91 23.36 -24.97
CA VAL A 282 -24.69 22.58 -24.64
C VAL A 282 -23.44 23.26 -25.20
N ILE A 283 -22.27 22.91 -24.67
CA ILE A 283 -21.00 23.43 -25.18
C ILE A 283 -20.65 22.77 -26.51
N ILE A 284 -20.46 23.60 -27.53
CA ILE A 284 -20.05 23.19 -28.88
C ILE A 284 -18.71 23.81 -29.31
N ASP A 285 -17.99 24.44 -28.37
CA ASP A 285 -16.63 24.88 -28.62
C ASP A 285 -15.73 23.66 -28.90
N PRO A 286 -14.85 23.66 -29.93
CA PRO A 286 -14.06 22.50 -30.30
C PRO A 286 -13.17 21.93 -29.18
N GLU A 287 -12.66 22.76 -28.26
CA GLU A 287 -11.77 22.30 -27.17
C GLU A 287 -12.55 21.57 -26.07
N TYR A 288 -13.81 21.93 -25.85
CA TYR A 288 -14.66 21.39 -24.79
C TYR A 288 -15.95 20.73 -25.30
N HIS A 289 -16.00 20.41 -26.60
CA HIS A 289 -17.18 19.86 -27.27
C HIS A 289 -17.65 18.59 -26.56
N TYR A 290 -18.96 18.42 -26.40
CA TYR A 290 -19.52 17.26 -25.69
C TYR A 290 -19.17 15.92 -26.33
N GLU A 291 -18.87 15.87 -27.61
CA GLU A 291 -18.37 14.65 -28.27
C GLU A 291 -16.98 14.22 -27.75
N ALA A 292 -16.14 15.16 -27.32
CA ALA A 292 -14.81 14.89 -26.75
C ALA A 292 -14.84 14.81 -25.22
N VAL A 293 -15.60 15.72 -24.58
CA VAL A 293 -15.72 15.81 -23.13
C VAL A 293 -17.10 15.31 -22.70
N ASN A 294 -17.21 14.04 -22.32
CA ASN A 294 -18.44 13.50 -21.75
C ASN A 294 -18.17 12.36 -20.77
N VAL A 295 -19.16 12.08 -19.92
CA VAL A 295 -19.09 11.02 -18.91
C VAL A 295 -18.84 9.66 -19.55
N GLU A 296 -19.64 9.25 -20.55
CA GLU A 296 -19.56 7.91 -21.15
C GLU A 296 -18.16 7.60 -21.72
N HIS A 297 -17.56 8.56 -22.43
CA HIS A 297 -16.21 8.42 -22.97
C HIS A 297 -15.16 8.32 -21.86
N GLN A 298 -15.29 9.15 -20.83
CA GLN A 298 -14.36 9.13 -19.70
C GLN A 298 -14.54 7.91 -18.79
N GLU A 299 -15.72 7.31 -18.71
CA GLU A 299 -15.93 6.06 -17.98
C GLU A 299 -15.23 4.87 -18.66
N LYS A 300 -15.19 4.85 -19.99
CA LYS A 300 -14.50 3.80 -20.76
C LYS A 300 -12.97 3.94 -20.68
N ASN A 301 -12.44 5.14 -20.44
CA ASN A 301 -11.00 5.39 -20.38
C ASN A 301 -10.48 5.48 -18.93
N GLN A 302 -9.77 4.47 -18.44
CA GLN A 302 -9.23 4.42 -17.06
C GLN A 302 -8.19 5.52 -16.74
N ALA A 303 -7.65 6.22 -17.73
CA ALA A 303 -6.75 7.36 -17.58
C ALA A 303 -7.47 8.73 -17.65
N SER A 304 -8.80 8.75 -17.70
CA SER A 304 -9.61 9.97 -17.81
C SER A 304 -9.56 10.86 -16.58
N LEU A 305 -10.16 12.06 -16.66
CA LEU A 305 -10.26 12.96 -15.49
C LEU A 305 -11.20 12.39 -14.47
N LEU A 306 -12.32 11.84 -14.94
CA LEU A 306 -13.31 11.21 -14.10
C LEU A 306 -12.71 10.06 -13.28
N TRP A 307 -11.95 9.15 -13.91
CA TRP A 307 -11.32 8.03 -13.21
C TRP A 307 -10.24 8.48 -12.23
N TRP A 308 -9.44 9.49 -12.61
CA TRP A 308 -8.46 10.09 -11.71
C TRP A 308 -9.16 10.73 -10.50
N MET A 309 -10.21 11.51 -10.73
CA MET A 309 -11.02 12.14 -9.69
C MET A 309 -11.63 11.13 -8.72
N ARG A 310 -12.26 10.06 -9.24
CA ARG A 310 -12.79 8.95 -8.43
C ARG A 310 -11.69 8.33 -7.56
N ARG A 311 -10.49 8.11 -8.12
CA ARG A 311 -9.34 7.55 -7.40
C ARG A 311 -8.85 8.47 -6.28
N VAL A 312 -8.67 9.77 -6.54
CA VAL A 312 -8.22 10.72 -5.53
C VAL A 312 -9.24 10.87 -4.40
N ILE A 313 -10.53 10.97 -4.72
CA ILE A 313 -11.60 10.99 -3.71
C ILE A 313 -11.59 9.69 -2.89
N ALA A 314 -11.42 8.53 -3.53
CA ALA A 314 -11.38 7.25 -2.84
C ALA A 314 -10.20 7.19 -1.85
N VAL A 315 -9.00 7.63 -2.26
CA VAL A 315 -7.84 7.74 -1.37
C VAL A 315 -8.12 8.73 -0.24
N ARG A 316 -8.65 9.92 -0.53
CA ARG A 316 -8.99 10.93 0.49
C ARG A 316 -9.95 10.36 1.54
N LYS A 317 -10.99 9.63 1.11
CA LYS A 317 -11.98 9.00 2.02
C LYS A 317 -11.35 7.97 2.96
N ARG A 318 -10.18 7.40 2.63
CA ARG A 318 -9.46 6.45 3.50
C ARG A 318 -8.88 7.09 4.76
N PHE A 319 -8.62 8.40 4.73
CA PHE A 319 -7.89 9.09 5.80
C PHE A 319 -8.69 10.26 6.35
N LYS A 320 -8.94 10.25 7.66
CA LYS A 320 -9.66 11.32 8.34
C LYS A 320 -8.82 12.58 8.49
N ALA A 321 -7.49 12.46 8.43
CA ALA A 321 -6.58 13.59 8.55
C ALA A 321 -6.82 14.68 7.50
N PHE A 322 -7.29 14.36 6.29
CA PHE A 322 -7.62 15.39 5.29
C PHE A 322 -8.82 16.25 5.69
N GLY A 323 -9.86 15.65 6.27
CA GLY A 323 -11.08 16.36 6.67
C GLY A 323 -11.01 16.99 8.06
N ARG A 324 -10.29 16.38 9.00
CA ARG A 324 -10.33 16.74 10.43
C ARG A 324 -8.96 17.04 11.05
N GLY A 325 -7.87 16.80 10.31
CA GLY A 325 -6.53 17.01 10.84
C GLY A 325 -6.13 18.47 10.86
N ASN A 326 -5.23 18.82 11.77
CA ASN A 326 -4.56 20.12 11.71
C ASN A 326 -3.64 20.20 10.49
N ILE A 327 -3.13 21.40 10.20
CA ILE A 327 -2.16 21.67 9.14
C ILE A 327 -0.91 22.29 9.74
N GLU A 328 0.28 21.87 9.29
CA GLU A 328 1.58 22.43 9.66
C GLU A 328 2.42 22.59 8.39
N PHE A 329 2.80 23.82 8.01
CA PHE A 329 3.61 24.08 6.82
C PHE A 329 5.11 23.84 7.10
N LEU A 330 5.83 23.27 6.12
CA LEU A 330 7.25 22.90 6.25
C LEU A 330 8.23 23.91 5.63
N LEU A 331 7.73 25.02 5.07
CA LEU A 331 8.46 26.18 4.54
C LEU A 331 9.88 25.92 3.97
N PRO A 332 10.05 25.06 2.95
CA PRO A 332 11.38 24.78 2.38
C PRO A 332 11.93 25.96 1.58
N ASP A 333 13.25 26.08 1.43
CA ASP A 333 13.88 27.22 0.71
C ASP A 333 13.38 27.44 -0.72
N ASN A 334 12.93 26.37 -1.40
CA ASN A 334 12.37 26.48 -2.75
C ASN A 334 10.91 26.95 -2.70
N PRO A 335 10.58 28.22 -3.06
CA PRO A 335 9.23 28.78 -2.95
C PRO A 335 8.23 28.14 -3.93
N LYS A 336 8.73 27.45 -4.95
CA LYS A 336 7.92 26.78 -5.97
C LYS A 336 7.26 25.50 -5.45
N VAL A 337 7.71 24.99 -4.31
CA VAL A 337 7.20 23.76 -3.70
C VAL A 337 6.44 24.10 -2.43
N LEU A 338 5.16 23.76 -2.41
CA LEU A 338 4.33 23.81 -1.21
C LEU A 338 4.37 22.45 -0.52
N ALA A 339 4.72 22.43 0.76
CA ALA A 339 4.77 21.21 1.57
C ALA A 339 4.16 21.46 2.96
N PHE A 340 3.32 20.52 3.41
CA PHE A 340 2.67 20.59 4.71
C PHE A 340 2.31 19.20 5.26
N ILE A 341 2.19 19.13 6.58
CA ILE A 341 1.72 17.95 7.31
C ILE A 341 0.24 18.12 7.64
N ARG A 342 -0.54 17.06 7.45
CA ARG A 342 -1.89 16.89 8.00
C ARG A 342 -1.85 15.82 9.08
N ARG A 343 -2.27 16.16 10.31
CA ARG A 343 -2.25 15.22 11.43
C ARG A 343 -3.60 15.13 12.13
N TYR A 344 -4.07 13.90 12.31
CA TYR A 344 -5.28 13.58 13.06
C TYR A 344 -5.09 12.27 13.81
N LYS A 345 -5.02 12.36 15.14
CA LYS A 345 -4.66 11.21 16.01
C LYS A 345 -3.33 10.60 15.53
N ASP A 346 -3.33 9.31 15.19
CA ASP A 346 -2.15 8.56 14.72
C ASP A 346 -1.90 8.70 13.22
N GLU A 347 -2.83 9.31 12.46
CA GLU A 347 -2.65 9.55 11.03
C GLU A 347 -1.78 10.80 10.81
N VAL A 348 -0.61 10.61 10.18
CA VAL A 348 0.31 11.70 9.82
C VAL A 348 0.56 11.67 8.32
N ILE A 349 0.04 12.65 7.58
CA ILE A 349 0.16 12.72 6.13
C ILE A 349 1.08 13.89 5.76
N LEU A 350 2.07 13.62 4.92
CA LEU A 350 2.90 14.63 4.28
C LEU A 350 2.40 14.88 2.86
N VAL A 351 2.04 16.12 2.57
CA VAL A 351 1.63 16.59 1.24
C VAL A 351 2.74 17.46 0.68
N VAL A 352 3.19 17.16 -0.54
CA VAL A 352 4.22 17.93 -1.25
C VAL A 352 3.73 18.18 -2.68
N THR A 353 3.71 19.43 -3.12
CA THR A 353 3.22 19.81 -4.45
C THR A 353 4.16 20.80 -5.11
N ASN A 354 4.52 20.56 -6.37
CA ASN A 354 5.30 21.47 -7.19
C ASN A 354 4.38 22.39 -7.99
N LEU A 355 4.37 23.69 -7.68
CA LEU A 355 3.56 24.69 -8.36
C LEU A 355 4.17 25.13 -9.72
N SER A 356 5.41 24.75 -10.00
CA SER A 356 6.13 25.15 -11.21
C SER A 356 5.82 24.29 -12.43
N ARG A 357 5.89 24.92 -13.61
CA ARG A 357 5.89 24.23 -14.90
C ARG A 357 7.16 23.44 -15.19
N PHE A 358 8.19 23.58 -14.36
CA PHE A 358 9.48 22.88 -14.46
C PHE A 358 9.69 21.93 -13.29
N SER A 359 10.56 20.93 -13.48
CA SER A 359 10.96 20.04 -12.40
C SER A 359 11.66 20.82 -11.29
N GLN A 360 11.42 20.43 -10.04
CA GLN A 360 11.98 21.07 -8.85
C GLN A 360 12.67 20.03 -7.95
N VAL A 361 13.65 20.49 -7.20
CA VAL A 361 14.25 19.76 -6.08
C VAL A 361 13.89 20.52 -4.81
N VAL A 362 13.57 19.79 -3.75
CA VAL A 362 13.24 20.36 -2.45
C VAL A 362 13.93 19.58 -1.34
N GLU A 363 14.43 20.30 -0.35
CA GLU A 363 14.90 19.74 0.91
C GLU A 363 13.86 20.05 1.99
N LEU A 364 13.35 19.03 2.65
CA LEU A 364 12.34 19.16 3.70
C LEU A 364 12.94 18.83 5.06
N ASP A 365 12.76 19.71 6.05
CA ASP A 365 13.04 19.36 7.44
C ASP A 365 11.93 18.46 7.99
N LEU A 366 12.23 17.16 8.06
CA LEU A 366 11.36 16.14 8.63
C LEU A 366 11.97 15.52 9.90
N SER A 367 12.91 16.21 10.57
CA SER A 367 13.61 15.73 11.76
C SER A 367 12.67 15.24 12.87
N LYS A 368 11.51 15.89 13.06
CA LYS A 368 10.45 15.47 14.00
C LYS A 368 9.89 14.07 13.72
N PHE A 369 10.03 13.59 12.49
CA PHE A 369 9.56 12.28 12.02
C PHE A 369 10.73 11.32 11.73
N SER A 370 11.89 11.55 12.32
CA SER A 370 13.01 10.61 12.25
C SER A 370 12.57 9.21 12.68
N GLY A 371 12.95 8.21 11.88
CA GLY A 371 12.51 6.83 12.09
C GLY A 371 11.24 6.44 11.33
N TYR A 372 10.48 7.38 10.78
CA TYR A 372 9.29 7.09 9.98
C TYR A 372 9.67 6.76 8.53
N ILE A 373 8.82 5.99 7.87
CA ILE A 373 8.92 5.66 6.45
C ILE A 373 7.76 6.36 5.73
N PRO A 374 8.04 7.29 4.80
CA PRO A 374 7.00 7.84 3.93
C PRO A 374 6.55 6.75 2.96
N GLU A 375 5.25 6.52 2.87
CA GLU A 375 4.64 5.59 1.91
C GLU A 375 3.67 6.35 1.02
N ASP A 376 3.86 6.28 -0.30
CA ASP A 376 3.01 6.96 -1.26
C ASP A 376 1.59 6.38 -1.22
N MET A 377 0.60 7.23 -0.98
CA MET A 377 -0.78 6.80 -0.73
C MET A 377 -1.51 6.32 -1.99
N PHE A 378 -0.98 6.60 -3.18
CA PHE A 378 -1.55 6.15 -4.45
C PHE A 378 -0.99 4.79 -4.90
N SER A 379 0.33 4.59 -4.77
CA SER A 379 1.02 3.37 -5.22
C SER A 379 1.31 2.36 -4.10
N GLY A 380 1.35 2.79 -2.84
CA GLY A 380 1.83 1.98 -1.71
C GLY A 380 3.35 1.86 -1.64
N ASN A 381 4.09 2.55 -2.51
CA ASN A 381 5.54 2.48 -2.55
C ASN A 381 6.15 3.14 -1.31
N LYS A 382 7.10 2.43 -0.68
CA LYS A 382 7.85 2.93 0.46
C LYS A 382 9.07 3.73 0.00
N PHE A 383 9.17 4.96 0.47
CA PHE A 383 10.30 5.84 0.22
C PHE A 383 11.39 5.62 1.28
N PRO A 384 12.62 6.14 1.06
CA PRO A 384 13.69 6.05 2.05
C PRO A 384 13.23 6.53 3.43
N LYS A 385 13.69 5.84 4.48
CA LYS A 385 13.42 6.19 5.87
C LYS A 385 13.89 7.61 6.18
N ILE A 386 13.06 8.36 6.90
CA ILE A 386 13.41 9.70 7.38
C ILE A 386 14.51 9.56 8.45
N LYS A 387 15.57 10.33 8.28
CA LYS A 387 16.73 10.42 9.18
C LYS A 387 16.75 11.82 9.80
N ASP A 388 17.70 12.07 10.71
CA ASP A 388 17.93 13.39 11.31
C ASP A 388 18.59 14.41 10.35
N VAL A 389 18.53 14.16 9.04
CA VAL A 389 19.05 15.05 7.97
C VAL A 389 17.90 15.43 7.04
N SER A 390 18.04 16.55 6.35
CA SER A 390 17.03 17.05 5.40
C SER A 390 16.63 15.98 4.39
N TYR A 391 15.32 15.86 4.17
CA TYR A 391 14.73 14.88 3.28
C TYR A 391 14.62 15.45 1.86
N ILE A 392 15.41 14.93 0.93
CA ILE A 392 15.46 15.43 -0.44
C ILE A 392 14.40 14.74 -1.29
N LEU A 393 13.58 15.52 -1.98
CA LEU A 393 12.61 15.05 -2.98
C LEU A 393 12.83 15.75 -4.32
N THR A 394 12.60 15.00 -5.39
CA THR A 394 12.55 15.52 -6.76
C THR A 394 11.13 15.41 -7.29
N LEU A 395 10.62 16.51 -7.84
CA LEU A 395 9.24 16.61 -8.34
C LEU A 395 9.27 17.00 -9.82
N GLY A 396 8.50 16.30 -10.65
CA GLY A 396 8.26 16.71 -12.04
C GLY A 396 7.42 17.99 -12.13
N ARG A 397 7.15 18.47 -13.35
CA ARG A 397 6.25 19.63 -13.56
C ARG A 397 4.85 19.37 -12.99
N TYR A 398 4.32 20.30 -12.20
CA TYR A 398 3.01 20.20 -11.54
C TYR A 398 2.77 18.88 -10.79
N ASP A 399 3.85 18.29 -10.28
CA ASP A 399 3.83 16.98 -9.65
C ASP A 399 3.44 17.10 -8.17
N TYR A 400 2.97 15.99 -7.60
CA TYR A 400 2.46 15.96 -6.24
C TYR A 400 2.69 14.60 -5.59
N PHE A 401 2.88 14.62 -4.28
CA PHE A 401 2.95 13.44 -3.44
C PHE A 401 2.04 13.59 -2.23
N TRP A 402 1.32 12.52 -1.93
CA TRP A 402 0.66 12.30 -0.64
C TRP A 402 1.32 11.10 0.01
N PHE A 403 2.07 11.33 1.07
CA PHE A 403 2.72 10.28 1.85
C PHE A 403 1.98 10.06 3.16
N ILE A 404 1.69 8.81 3.51
CA ILE A 404 1.40 8.47 4.90
C ILE A 404 2.74 8.18 5.59
N LEU A 405 3.01 8.88 6.69
CA LEU A 405 4.21 8.65 7.48
C LEU A 405 3.91 7.54 8.49
N LYS A 406 4.45 6.34 8.24
CA LYS A 406 4.30 5.21 9.15
C LYS A 406 5.54 5.09 10.01
N LYS A 407 5.35 4.98 11.32
CA LYS A 407 6.41 4.53 12.21
C LYS A 407 6.71 3.09 11.83
N GLU A 408 7.99 2.75 11.71
CA GLU A 408 8.37 1.35 11.54
C GLU A 408 7.82 0.59 12.76
N GLU A 409 6.77 -0.22 12.56
CA GLU A 409 6.39 -1.19 13.55
C GLU A 409 7.58 -2.12 13.68
N GLU A 410 8.36 -1.94 14.75
CA GLU A 410 9.12 -3.04 15.29
C GLU A 410 8.10 -4.15 15.48
N THR A 411 8.10 -5.17 14.61
CA THR A 411 7.41 -6.41 14.90
C THR A 411 7.92 -6.85 16.26
N VAL A 412 7.12 -6.59 17.30
CA VAL A 412 7.42 -6.90 18.69
C VAL A 412 7.26 -8.41 18.84
N TRP A 413 8.22 -9.15 18.31
CA TRP A 413 8.67 -10.34 19.00
C TRP A 413 9.41 -9.82 20.22
N PHE A 414 8.92 -10.15 21.42
CA PHE A 414 9.58 -9.88 22.70
C PHE A 414 11.09 -10.18 22.60
N ARG A 415 11.88 -9.16 22.26
CA ARG A 415 13.33 -9.24 22.19
C ARG A 415 13.83 -8.67 23.49
N LYS A 416 14.03 -9.55 24.47
CA LYS A 416 14.98 -9.27 25.55
C LYS A 416 16.29 -8.86 24.88
N ILE A 417 16.76 -7.64 25.12
CA ILE A 417 18.12 -7.21 24.76
C ILE A 417 19.06 -8.29 25.32
N ARG A 418 19.64 -9.10 24.44
CA ARG A 418 20.54 -10.19 24.83
C ARG A 418 21.83 -9.53 25.31
N SER A 419 22.12 -9.62 26.60
CA SER A 419 23.46 -9.33 27.13
C SER A 419 24.44 -10.30 26.46
N ILE A 420 25.33 -9.80 25.63
CA ILE A 420 26.31 -10.65 24.93
C ILE A 420 27.28 -11.20 25.98
N PRO A 421 27.38 -12.54 26.14
CA PRO A 421 28.25 -13.13 27.14
C PRO A 421 29.72 -12.86 26.83
N GLN A 422 30.57 -12.86 27.86
CA GLN A 422 32.03 -12.72 27.74
C GLN A 422 32.70 -14.06 28.07
N ILE A 423 33.75 -14.40 27.33
CA ILE A 423 34.59 -15.57 27.58
C ILE A 423 36.07 -15.17 27.61
N TYR A 424 36.82 -15.69 28.58
CA TYR A 424 38.26 -15.52 28.67
C TYR A 424 38.98 -16.67 27.95
N GLY A 425 39.70 -16.38 26.88
CA GLY A 425 40.39 -17.39 26.07
C GLY A 425 40.89 -16.85 24.73
N SER A 426 41.70 -17.64 24.03
CA SER A 426 42.20 -17.30 22.68
C SER A 426 41.25 -17.83 21.60
N TRP A 427 41.18 -17.16 20.44
CA TRP A 427 40.42 -17.65 19.27
C TRP A 427 40.82 -19.08 18.86
N LYS A 428 42.10 -19.41 18.94
CA LYS A 428 42.61 -20.75 18.58
C LYS A 428 42.09 -21.87 19.48
N THR A 429 41.77 -21.57 20.74
CA THR A 429 41.32 -22.54 21.74
C THR A 429 39.84 -22.40 22.09
N ILE A 430 39.09 -21.53 21.40
CA ILE A 430 37.72 -21.17 21.77
C ILE A 430 36.80 -22.39 21.81
N VAL A 431 36.98 -23.34 20.89
CA VAL A 431 36.23 -24.62 20.81
C VAL A 431 36.98 -25.83 21.36
N SER A 432 38.00 -25.64 22.19
CA SER A 432 38.73 -26.73 22.87
C SER A 432 38.77 -26.54 24.39
N GLY A 433 39.01 -27.63 25.13
CA GLY A 433 39.18 -27.59 26.59
C GLY A 433 38.00 -26.95 27.36
N LYS A 434 38.32 -26.18 28.42
CA LYS A 434 37.31 -25.56 29.30
C LYS A 434 36.44 -24.50 28.59
N THR A 435 36.97 -23.84 27.56
CA THR A 435 36.22 -22.83 26.78
C THR A 435 35.14 -23.47 25.91
N LYS A 436 35.35 -24.71 25.43
CA LYS A 436 34.31 -25.52 24.77
C LYS A 436 33.11 -25.79 25.68
N ASP A 437 33.36 -26.22 26.92
CA ASP A 437 32.30 -26.49 27.91
C ASP A 437 31.45 -25.25 28.19
N VAL A 438 32.07 -24.07 28.30
CA VAL A 438 31.37 -22.80 28.51
C VAL A 438 30.53 -22.43 27.28
N LEU A 439 31.03 -22.65 26.07
CA LEU A 439 30.24 -22.44 24.85
C LEU A 439 29.03 -23.37 24.77
N GLU A 440 29.23 -24.68 24.96
CA GLU A 440 28.18 -25.70 24.84
C GLU A 440 27.09 -25.55 25.91
N LYS A 441 27.47 -25.29 27.17
CA LYS A 441 26.52 -25.24 28.28
C LYS A 441 25.97 -23.85 28.57
N GLY A 442 26.77 -22.80 28.34
CA GLY A 442 26.42 -21.43 28.73
C GLY A 442 25.96 -20.53 27.58
N ILE A 443 26.60 -20.61 26.41
CA ILE A 443 26.46 -19.57 25.38
C ILE A 443 25.60 -20.04 24.20
N LEU A 444 25.94 -21.18 23.59
CA LEU A 444 25.26 -21.70 22.40
C LEU A 444 23.77 -22.00 22.62
N PRO A 445 23.31 -22.56 23.76
CA PRO A 445 21.88 -22.80 23.99
C PRO A 445 21.06 -21.51 23.93
N SER A 446 21.56 -20.44 24.56
CA SER A 446 20.90 -19.13 24.53
C SER A 446 20.98 -18.46 23.16
N TYR A 447 22.10 -18.62 22.44
CA TYR A 447 22.29 -18.05 21.11
C TYR A 447 21.35 -18.68 20.07
N VAL A 448 21.35 -20.01 19.97
CA VAL A 448 20.59 -20.76 18.95
C VAL A 448 19.09 -20.49 19.08
N GLN A 449 18.56 -20.34 20.31
CA GLN A 449 17.16 -19.97 20.53
C GLN A 449 16.78 -18.60 19.94
N THR A 450 17.73 -17.67 19.83
CA THR A 450 17.49 -16.34 19.21
C THR A 450 17.57 -16.37 17.69
N CYS A 451 18.15 -17.41 17.10
CA CYS A 451 18.34 -17.51 15.66
C CYS A 451 17.02 -17.76 14.93
N LYS A 452 16.84 -17.12 13.77
CA LYS A 452 15.62 -17.28 12.95
C LYS A 452 15.48 -18.70 12.40
N TYR A 453 16.60 -19.31 11.99
CA TYR A 453 16.65 -20.65 11.40
C TYR A 453 16.44 -21.80 12.41
N PHE A 454 16.33 -21.51 13.71
CA PHE A 454 16.07 -22.53 14.73
C PHE A 454 14.59 -22.90 14.74
N VAL A 455 14.28 -24.15 14.41
CA VAL A 455 12.89 -24.65 14.27
C VAL A 455 12.33 -25.13 15.62
N GLY A 456 13.19 -25.57 16.54
CA GLY A 456 12.84 -26.10 17.86
C GLY A 456 12.35 -25.08 18.89
N LYS A 457 11.88 -23.88 18.49
CA LYS A 457 11.47 -22.80 19.40
C LYS A 457 10.37 -23.17 20.39
N PHE A 458 9.58 -24.19 20.06
CA PHE A 458 8.47 -24.69 20.86
C PHE A 458 8.80 -25.98 21.63
N GLN A 459 10.03 -26.48 21.53
CA GLN A 459 10.50 -27.69 22.22
C GLN A 459 11.50 -27.29 23.29
N GLU A 460 11.46 -27.99 24.43
CA GLU A 460 12.39 -27.75 25.51
C GLU A 460 13.76 -28.37 25.16
N MET A 461 14.74 -27.51 24.95
CA MET A 461 16.12 -27.88 24.61
C MET A 461 16.81 -28.44 25.85
N ARG A 462 17.36 -29.65 25.73
CA ARG A 462 18.09 -30.33 26.82
C ARG A 462 19.58 -30.04 26.77
N GLU A 463 20.19 -30.12 25.59
CA GLU A 463 21.64 -30.03 25.43
C GLU A 463 22.02 -29.55 24.01
N VAL A 464 23.15 -28.83 23.90
CA VAL A 464 23.80 -28.45 22.63
C VAL A 464 25.25 -28.93 22.67
N LYS A 465 25.67 -29.72 21.68
CA LYS A 465 27.05 -30.22 21.54
C LYS A 465 27.67 -29.83 20.21
N ILE A 466 28.94 -29.44 20.24
CA ILE A 466 29.78 -29.30 19.06
C ILE A 466 30.34 -30.69 18.73
N VAL A 467 29.77 -31.32 17.71
CA VAL A 467 30.11 -32.67 17.26
C VAL A 467 31.15 -32.69 16.14
N GLU A 468 31.35 -31.57 15.44
CA GLU A 468 32.39 -31.41 14.43
C GLU A 468 32.87 -29.95 14.41
N ASN A 469 34.14 -29.75 14.11
CA ASN A 469 34.76 -28.46 13.89
C ASN A 469 35.69 -28.53 12.68
N ILE A 470 35.34 -27.82 11.61
CA ILE A 470 36.15 -27.71 10.40
C ILE A 470 36.81 -26.34 10.37
N HIS A 471 38.14 -26.31 10.55
CA HIS A 471 38.91 -25.07 10.59
C HIS A 471 39.32 -24.64 9.18
N VAL A 472 38.78 -23.52 8.72
CA VAL A 472 39.10 -22.89 7.45
C VAL A 472 40.10 -21.77 7.68
N LYS A 473 41.32 -21.92 7.14
CA LYS A 473 42.39 -20.93 7.24
C LYS A 473 42.97 -20.62 5.87
N GLU A 474 42.50 -19.53 5.24
CA GLU A 474 43.00 -19.00 3.98
C GLU A 474 43.22 -17.48 4.07
N SER A 475 43.98 -16.89 3.15
CA SER A 475 44.40 -15.48 3.16
C SER A 475 43.27 -14.50 3.50
N GLY A 476 43.28 -13.95 4.73
CA GLY A 476 42.30 -12.97 5.21
C GLY A 476 41.10 -13.54 5.99
N CYS A 477 41.02 -14.86 6.18
CA CYS A 477 39.88 -15.54 6.78
C CYS A 477 40.31 -16.67 7.75
N ASP A 478 39.92 -16.56 9.02
CA ASP A 478 40.14 -17.57 10.08
C ASP A 478 38.79 -17.94 10.70
N ILE A 479 38.22 -19.07 10.26
CA ILE A 479 36.81 -19.45 10.54
C ILE A 479 36.72 -20.90 10.99
N GLN A 480 35.85 -21.14 11.97
CA GLN A 480 35.53 -22.47 12.47
C GLN A 480 34.09 -22.82 12.09
N LEU A 481 33.90 -23.82 11.24
CA LEU A 481 32.57 -24.35 10.91
C LEU A 481 32.17 -25.39 11.94
N LEU A 482 31.27 -25.01 12.83
CA LEU A 482 30.79 -25.87 13.91
C LEU A 482 29.52 -26.59 13.45
N LEU A 483 29.50 -27.92 13.57
CA LEU A 483 28.26 -28.68 13.48
C LEU A 483 27.77 -28.94 14.90
N LEU A 484 26.56 -28.46 15.18
CA LEU A 484 25.93 -28.50 16.48
C LEU A 484 24.84 -29.57 16.48
N GLU A 485 24.91 -30.51 17.41
CA GLU A 485 23.81 -31.42 17.72
C GLU A 485 22.97 -30.81 18.85
N VAL A 486 21.68 -30.60 18.59
CA VAL A 486 20.72 -30.07 19.57
C VAL A 486 19.78 -31.19 19.98
N THR A 487 19.81 -31.57 21.25
CA THR A 487 18.94 -32.61 21.81
C THR A 487 17.78 -31.97 22.58
N TYR A 488 16.57 -32.47 22.37
CA TYR A 488 15.35 -32.00 23.04
C TYR A 488 14.88 -32.98 24.12
N THR A 489 13.99 -32.54 25.02
CA THR A 489 13.34 -33.45 25.99
C THR A 489 12.46 -34.50 25.32
N THR A 490 11.88 -34.18 24.17
CA THR A 490 11.08 -35.10 23.35
C THR A 490 11.38 -34.90 21.86
N GLY A 491 11.69 -35.98 21.14
CA GLY A 491 11.98 -35.94 19.70
C GLY A 491 13.36 -36.50 19.36
N LEU A 492 13.71 -36.48 18.07
CA LEU A 492 15.06 -36.80 17.59
C LEU A 492 15.97 -35.56 17.71
N PRO A 493 17.28 -35.72 17.89
CA PRO A 493 18.22 -34.61 17.82
C PRO A 493 18.23 -33.95 16.43
N ASP A 494 18.45 -32.65 16.39
CA ASP A 494 18.62 -31.88 15.15
C ASP A 494 20.09 -31.46 14.98
N MET A 495 20.56 -31.44 13.73
CA MET A 495 21.90 -30.96 13.38
C MET A 495 21.84 -29.55 12.77
N TYR A 496 22.71 -28.66 13.26
CA TYR A 496 22.82 -27.28 12.81
C TYR A 496 24.24 -26.89 12.41
N LEU A 497 24.38 -26.03 11.39
CA LEU A 497 25.65 -25.44 10.98
C LEU A 497 25.80 -24.04 11.59
N LEU A 498 26.92 -23.76 12.26
CA LEU A 498 27.31 -22.44 12.73
C LEU A 498 28.75 -22.12 12.29
N PRO A 499 28.95 -21.32 11.23
CA PRO A 499 30.23 -20.70 10.92
C PRO A 499 30.53 -19.66 12.00
N LEU A 500 31.66 -19.80 12.68
CA LEU A 500 32.12 -18.86 13.69
C LEU A 500 33.36 -18.13 13.16
N SER A 501 33.30 -16.81 13.14
CA SER A 501 34.41 -15.92 12.78
C SER A 501 34.86 -15.09 13.97
N TYR A 502 36.10 -14.59 13.93
CA TYR A 502 36.64 -13.68 14.93
C TYR A 502 37.12 -12.36 14.31
N SER A 503 36.85 -11.26 15.01
CA SER A 503 37.37 -9.94 14.66
C SER A 503 37.66 -9.11 15.92
N SER A 504 38.57 -8.15 15.80
CA SER A 504 39.01 -7.23 16.86
C SER A 504 39.21 -5.82 16.31
N GLY A 505 39.21 -4.80 17.17
CA GLY A 505 39.35 -3.38 16.78
C GLY A 505 38.14 -2.85 16.01
N ASP A 506 38.36 -1.88 15.12
CA ASP A 506 37.30 -1.15 14.40
C ASP A 506 36.29 -2.07 13.69
N LYS A 507 36.77 -3.16 13.06
CA LYS A 507 35.90 -4.13 12.37
C LYS A 507 34.93 -4.83 13.35
N ALA A 508 35.35 -5.09 14.59
CA ALA A 508 34.48 -5.65 15.62
C ALA A 508 33.40 -4.65 16.05
N GLU A 509 33.75 -3.38 16.24
CA GLU A 509 32.78 -2.33 16.60
C GLU A 509 31.73 -2.13 15.50
N SER A 510 32.15 -2.08 14.22
CA SER A 510 31.21 -1.98 13.09
C SER A 510 30.22 -3.15 13.07
N ILE A 511 30.67 -4.38 13.34
CA ILE A 511 29.80 -5.57 13.35
C ILE A 511 28.78 -5.52 14.50
N VAL A 512 29.20 -5.06 15.70
CA VAL A 512 28.30 -4.91 16.86
C VAL A 512 27.20 -3.88 16.56
N ILE A 513 27.53 -2.79 15.86
CA ILE A 513 26.58 -1.73 15.49
C ILE A 513 25.66 -2.20 14.36
N GLU A 514 26.21 -2.74 13.27
CA GLU A 514 25.45 -3.07 12.07
C GLU A 514 24.67 -4.39 12.18
N ASN A 515 25.22 -5.38 12.90
CA ASN A 515 24.67 -6.74 13.00
C ASN A 515 24.77 -7.31 14.43
N PRO A 516 24.15 -6.67 15.44
CA PRO A 516 24.26 -7.10 16.84
C PRO A 516 23.79 -8.55 17.07
N HIS A 517 22.83 -9.02 16.27
CA HIS A 517 22.31 -10.39 16.35
C HIS A 517 23.28 -11.47 15.87
N ALA A 518 24.29 -11.11 15.08
CA ALA A 518 25.30 -12.06 14.62
C ALA A 518 26.33 -12.37 15.71
N VAL A 519 26.46 -11.53 16.74
CA VAL A 519 27.47 -11.67 17.78
C VAL A 519 27.12 -12.82 18.74
N VAL A 520 28.00 -13.81 18.82
CA VAL A 520 27.82 -15.00 19.66
C VAL A 520 28.34 -14.71 21.08
N VAL A 521 29.57 -14.20 21.19
CA VAL A 521 30.30 -13.98 22.45
C VAL A 521 31.43 -12.94 22.27
N HIS A 522 31.72 -12.17 23.32
CA HIS A 522 32.94 -11.35 23.43
C HIS A 522 34.11 -12.19 23.93
N VAL A 523 35.24 -12.15 23.22
CA VAL A 523 36.43 -12.95 23.54
C VAL A 523 37.50 -12.01 24.09
N LYS A 524 37.92 -12.26 25.34
CA LYS A 524 38.99 -11.51 26.01
C LYS A 524 40.19 -12.41 26.26
N HIS A 525 41.37 -11.93 25.90
CA HIS A 525 42.65 -12.55 26.25
C HIS A 525 43.65 -11.46 26.65
N GLU A 526 44.71 -11.80 27.39
CA GLU A 526 45.59 -10.89 28.14
C GLU A 526 46.02 -9.61 27.40
N ASN A 527 46.14 -9.65 26.05
CA ASN A 527 46.44 -8.49 25.20
C ASN A 527 45.53 -8.34 23.95
N THR A 528 44.42 -9.08 23.83
CA THR A 528 43.51 -8.99 22.68
C THR A 528 42.05 -9.05 23.11
N GLU A 529 41.28 -8.03 22.72
CA GLU A 529 39.82 -7.97 22.88
C GLU A 529 39.16 -8.03 21.50
N GLY A 530 38.14 -8.87 21.37
CA GLY A 530 37.40 -9.03 20.12
C GLY A 530 36.05 -9.71 20.31
N ILE A 531 35.41 -10.04 19.20
CA ILE A 531 34.12 -10.71 19.16
C ILE A 531 34.22 -11.99 18.34
N ALA A 532 33.49 -13.02 18.76
CA ALA A 532 33.14 -14.15 17.91
C ALA A 532 31.69 -13.98 17.43
N TYR A 533 31.49 -14.06 16.12
CA TYR A 533 30.21 -13.78 15.45
C TYR A 533 29.93 -14.80 14.33
N ASP A 534 28.68 -14.85 13.86
CA ASP A 534 28.29 -15.71 12.75
C ASP A 534 29.04 -15.31 11.47
N GLY A 535 29.90 -16.20 11.00
CA GLY A 535 30.82 -15.97 9.90
C GLY A 535 30.15 -15.70 8.56
N ILE A 536 28.85 -15.94 8.43
CA ILE A 536 28.07 -15.52 7.26
C ILE A 536 28.16 -14.00 7.02
N CYS A 537 28.25 -13.20 8.08
CA CYS A 537 28.43 -11.76 7.98
C CYS A 537 29.79 -11.38 7.39
N ASP A 538 30.79 -12.26 7.46
CA ASP A 538 32.12 -12.01 6.90
C ASP A 538 32.15 -12.19 5.38
N GLU A 539 32.53 -11.14 4.65
CA GLU A 539 32.62 -11.18 3.19
C GLU A 539 33.69 -12.16 2.70
N GLU A 540 34.80 -12.30 3.42
CA GLU A 540 35.90 -13.20 3.04
C GLU A 540 35.47 -14.66 3.18
N PHE A 541 34.62 -14.98 4.16
CA PHE A 541 34.01 -16.31 4.27
C PHE A 541 33.16 -16.65 3.05
N ARG A 542 32.28 -15.72 2.66
CA ARG A 542 31.39 -15.92 1.51
C ARG A 542 32.21 -16.10 0.23
N LYS A 543 33.27 -15.31 0.04
CA LYS A 543 34.22 -15.51 -1.08
C LYS A 543 34.87 -16.89 -1.03
N HIS A 544 35.28 -17.36 0.15
CA HIS A 544 35.88 -18.69 0.31
C HIS A 544 34.89 -19.81 -0.07
N LEU A 545 33.63 -19.75 0.36
CA LEU A 545 32.61 -20.73 -0.03
C LEU A 545 32.48 -20.88 -1.55
N LEU A 546 32.55 -19.77 -2.29
CA LEU A 546 32.55 -19.80 -3.76
C LEU A 546 33.88 -20.32 -4.33
N SER A 547 35.01 -19.97 -3.73
CA SER A 547 36.35 -20.37 -4.19
C SER A 547 36.56 -21.89 -4.12
N MET A 548 35.94 -22.58 -3.16
CA MET A 548 35.97 -24.05 -3.04
C MET A 548 35.54 -24.74 -4.35
N PHE A 549 34.50 -24.19 -5.01
CA PHE A 549 34.04 -24.70 -6.30
C PHE A 549 35.01 -24.46 -7.44
N THR A 550 36.01 -23.57 -7.33
CA THR A 550 37.00 -23.32 -8.39
C THR A 550 38.27 -24.17 -8.23
N ARG A 551 38.72 -24.40 -6.99
CA ARG A 551 39.99 -25.09 -6.67
C ARG A 551 39.90 -26.60 -6.47
N LYS A 552 38.69 -27.18 -6.33
CA LYS A 552 38.47 -28.59 -5.91
C LYS A 552 39.15 -28.86 -4.58
N HIS A 553 38.97 -27.93 -3.64
CA HIS A 553 39.57 -28.02 -2.33
C HIS A 553 38.71 -28.93 -1.44
N THR A 554 39.33 -29.89 -0.78
CA THR A 554 38.73 -30.64 0.33
C THR A 554 39.32 -30.10 1.62
N ILE A 555 38.48 -29.85 2.63
CA ILE A 555 38.92 -29.31 3.92
C ILE A 555 38.69 -30.39 4.98
N PRO A 556 39.76 -30.91 5.62
CA PRO A 556 39.60 -31.90 6.66
C PRO A 556 39.00 -31.26 7.92
N GLY A 557 38.05 -31.95 8.54
CA GLY A 557 37.53 -31.69 9.88
C GLY A 557 38.14 -32.66 10.91
N LEU A 558 37.57 -32.71 12.11
CA LEU A 558 37.97 -33.66 13.17
C LEU A 558 37.50 -35.09 12.86
N HIS A 559 36.31 -35.26 12.28
CA HIS A 559 35.68 -36.57 12.05
C HIS A 559 35.30 -36.83 10.59
N GLY A 560 35.19 -35.79 9.77
CA GLY A 560 34.88 -35.89 8.35
C GLY A 560 35.64 -34.85 7.52
N GLU A 561 35.22 -34.68 6.28
CA GLU A 561 35.78 -33.70 5.36
C GLU A 561 34.68 -32.90 4.66
N LEU A 562 34.97 -31.62 4.40
CA LEU A 562 34.13 -30.78 3.58
C LEU A 562 34.64 -30.81 2.13
N THR A 563 33.78 -31.20 1.20
CA THR A 563 34.10 -31.29 -0.22
C THR A 563 33.06 -30.58 -1.07
N THR A 564 33.38 -30.36 -2.34
CA THR A 564 32.45 -29.76 -3.30
C THR A 564 32.21 -30.69 -4.47
N TYR A 565 30.94 -30.80 -4.87
CA TYR A 565 30.55 -31.44 -6.10
C TYR A 565 30.20 -30.37 -7.14
N ARG A 566 30.71 -30.53 -8.35
CA ARG A 566 30.45 -29.61 -9.48
C ARG A 566 29.48 -30.26 -10.45
N GLY A 567 28.35 -29.61 -10.67
CA GLY A 567 27.39 -30.01 -11.69
C GLY A 567 27.89 -29.72 -13.11
N LYS A 568 27.18 -30.24 -14.11
CA LYS A 568 27.47 -30.06 -15.54
C LYS A 568 27.51 -28.58 -15.94
N ASN A 569 26.63 -27.76 -15.36
CA ASN A 569 26.52 -26.33 -15.69
C ASN A 569 27.66 -25.48 -15.13
N PHE A 570 28.47 -25.98 -14.18
CA PHE A 570 29.64 -25.25 -13.68
C PHE A 570 30.63 -24.88 -14.79
N LYS A 571 30.70 -25.69 -15.87
CA LYS A 571 31.57 -25.45 -17.02
C LYS A 571 31.28 -24.13 -17.76
N ARG A 572 30.09 -23.55 -17.59
CA ARG A 572 29.70 -22.28 -18.23
C ARG A 572 30.41 -21.05 -17.63
N TYR A 573 30.98 -21.18 -16.43
CA TYR A 573 31.58 -20.07 -15.70
C TYR A 573 33.11 -20.08 -15.80
N LYS A 574 33.70 -18.92 -16.14
CA LYS A 574 35.16 -18.73 -16.14
C LYS A 574 35.67 -18.61 -14.71
N ARG A 575 36.59 -19.50 -14.32
CA ARG A 575 37.09 -19.59 -12.93
C ARG A 575 37.69 -18.29 -12.38
N THR A 576 38.36 -17.50 -13.22
CA THR A 576 39.00 -16.23 -12.82
C THR A 576 37.98 -15.12 -12.52
N GLY A 577 36.83 -15.11 -13.21
CA GLY A 577 35.77 -14.10 -12.98
C GLY A 577 34.92 -14.38 -11.73
N LEU A 578 34.79 -15.66 -11.33
CA LEU A 578 34.01 -16.04 -10.15
C LEU A 578 34.61 -15.52 -8.84
N VAL A 579 35.93 -15.52 -8.72
CA VAL A 579 36.63 -15.12 -7.48
C VAL A 579 36.51 -13.61 -7.22
N SER A 580 36.24 -12.80 -8.26
CA SER A 580 36.07 -11.35 -8.15
C SER A 580 34.63 -10.89 -7.87
N LEU A 581 33.66 -11.82 -7.80
CA LEU A 581 32.25 -11.44 -7.58
C LEU A 581 32.03 -10.95 -6.15
N LYS A 582 31.44 -9.76 -6.01
CA LYS A 582 30.99 -9.25 -4.71
C LYS A 582 29.83 -10.09 -4.18
N SER A 583 29.85 -10.37 -2.88
CA SER A 583 28.84 -11.22 -2.23
C SER A 583 27.91 -10.42 -1.32
N HIS A 584 26.61 -10.69 -1.42
CA HIS A 584 25.58 -10.06 -0.59
C HIS A 584 24.63 -11.11 -0.04
N VAL A 585 24.24 -10.98 1.23
CA VAL A 585 23.26 -11.88 1.88
C VAL A 585 21.85 -11.35 1.59
N VAL A 586 20.98 -12.22 1.07
CA VAL A 586 19.58 -11.90 0.81
C VAL A 586 18.80 -11.98 2.12
N LYS A 587 18.23 -10.85 2.55
CA LYS A 587 17.36 -10.77 3.74
C LYS A 587 15.93 -11.17 3.39
N THR A 588 15.66 -12.43 3.07
CA THR A 588 14.31 -12.95 2.82
C THR A 588 13.81 -13.87 3.95
N GLU A 589 12.50 -14.06 4.04
CA GLU A 589 11.78 -14.76 5.13
C GLU A 589 11.91 -16.30 5.15
N GLN A 590 12.81 -16.88 4.36
CA GLN A 590 12.96 -18.34 4.27
C GLN A 590 13.91 -18.89 5.36
N ASN A 591 13.71 -20.17 5.73
CA ASN A 591 14.54 -20.89 6.72
C ASN A 591 16.01 -21.09 6.26
N ASN A 592 16.28 -20.92 4.97
CA ASN A 592 17.60 -21.07 4.37
C ASN A 592 18.23 -19.69 4.11
N LEU A 593 19.55 -19.59 4.26
CA LEU A 593 20.26 -18.36 4.00
C LEU A 593 20.80 -18.35 2.57
N SER A 594 20.41 -17.34 1.79
CA SER A 594 20.81 -17.21 0.39
C SER A 594 21.89 -16.12 0.23
N ILE A 595 23.00 -16.48 -0.41
CA ILE A 595 24.12 -15.59 -0.72
C ILE A 595 24.16 -15.36 -2.23
N LEU A 596 24.03 -14.11 -2.65
CA LEU A 596 24.20 -13.69 -4.05
C LEU A 596 25.65 -13.37 -4.34
N TYR A 597 26.16 -13.85 -5.47
CA TYR A 597 27.46 -13.47 -6.02
C TYR A 597 27.25 -12.73 -7.34
N GLY A 598 27.41 -11.40 -7.30
CA GLY A 598 27.09 -10.53 -8.42
C GLY A 598 25.65 -10.71 -8.91
N LYS A 599 25.47 -10.82 -10.24
CA LYS A 599 24.19 -11.13 -10.90
C LYS A 599 24.23 -12.50 -11.61
N GLU A 600 25.10 -13.40 -11.16
CA GLU A 600 25.40 -14.64 -11.88
C GLU A 600 25.03 -15.91 -11.10
N LEU A 601 25.25 -15.91 -9.78
CA LEU A 601 25.13 -17.11 -8.95
C LEU A 601 24.46 -16.80 -7.62
N ILE A 602 23.74 -17.80 -7.10
CA ILE A 602 23.16 -17.81 -5.78
C ILE A 602 23.57 -19.10 -5.06
N LEU A 603 24.08 -18.99 -3.83
CA LEU A 603 24.39 -20.10 -2.95
C LEU A 603 23.38 -20.14 -1.81
N LYS A 604 22.59 -21.21 -1.75
CA LYS A 604 21.75 -21.53 -0.60
C LYS A 604 22.56 -22.31 0.42
N LEU A 605 22.65 -21.79 1.64
CA LEU A 605 23.33 -22.45 2.74
C LEU A 605 22.28 -23.02 3.72
N TYR A 606 22.33 -24.33 3.93
CA TYR A 606 21.41 -25.04 4.81
C TYR A 606 21.92 -24.98 6.25
N ARG A 607 21.24 -24.20 7.10
CA ARG A 607 21.60 -24.06 8.53
C ARG A 607 21.17 -25.23 9.38
N ARG A 608 20.16 -25.98 8.93
CA ARG A 608 19.73 -27.27 9.48
C ARG A 608 19.85 -28.31 8.38
N PHE A 609 20.38 -29.48 8.71
CA PHE A 609 20.57 -30.57 7.76
C PHE A 609 20.32 -31.91 8.43
N ASP A 610 19.96 -32.92 7.64
CA ASP A 610 19.78 -34.31 8.08
C ASP A 610 20.71 -35.21 7.26
N GLU A 611 21.07 -36.39 7.78
CA GLU A 611 21.82 -37.39 7.00
C GLU A 611 20.96 -37.97 5.87
N GLY A 612 21.53 -38.03 4.65
CA GLY A 612 20.90 -38.61 3.46
C GLY A 612 20.75 -37.66 2.28
N ILE A 613 20.05 -38.14 1.24
CA ILE A 613 19.88 -37.40 -0.02
C ILE A 613 18.98 -36.18 0.19
N ASN A 614 19.52 -34.98 -0.07
CA ASN A 614 18.78 -33.73 -0.04
C ASN A 614 17.79 -33.65 -1.24
N PRO A 615 16.46 -33.54 -1.00
CA PRO A 615 15.45 -33.51 -2.05
C PRO A 615 15.62 -32.35 -3.04
N GLU A 616 16.04 -31.17 -2.56
CA GLU A 616 16.19 -29.98 -3.41
C GLU A 616 17.32 -30.17 -4.42
N VAL A 617 18.46 -30.68 -3.95
CA VAL A 617 19.60 -31.00 -4.82
C VAL A 617 19.24 -32.10 -5.81
N GLU A 618 18.59 -33.18 -5.34
CA GLU A 618 18.16 -34.31 -6.17
C GLU A 618 17.25 -33.84 -7.32
N LEU A 619 16.20 -33.06 -6.99
CA LEU A 619 15.24 -32.55 -7.96
C LEU A 619 15.85 -31.51 -8.91
N CYS A 620 16.59 -30.54 -8.38
CA CYS A 620 17.22 -29.50 -9.22
C CYS A 620 18.23 -30.12 -10.18
N ARG A 621 19.04 -31.08 -9.71
CA ARG A 621 20.00 -31.78 -10.56
C ARG A 621 19.31 -32.61 -11.63
N PHE A 622 18.26 -33.35 -11.30
CA PHE A 622 17.46 -34.09 -12.27
C PHE A 622 16.86 -33.18 -13.35
N LEU A 623 16.16 -32.13 -12.94
CA LEU A 623 15.47 -31.20 -13.84
C LEU A 623 16.43 -30.44 -14.76
N THR A 624 17.63 -30.10 -14.27
CA THR A 624 18.56 -29.24 -15.03
C THR A 624 19.66 -30.01 -15.76
N GLU A 625 20.12 -31.17 -15.27
CA GLU A 625 21.20 -31.93 -15.90
C GLU A 625 20.73 -33.13 -16.73
N LYS A 626 19.54 -33.66 -16.44
CA LYS A 626 18.94 -34.79 -17.18
C LYS A 626 17.86 -34.30 -18.13
N ILE A 627 16.91 -33.51 -17.64
CA ILE A 627 15.78 -33.01 -18.44
C ILE A 627 16.08 -31.70 -19.19
N SER A 628 17.04 -30.90 -18.70
CA SER A 628 17.38 -29.57 -19.26
C SER A 628 16.21 -28.57 -19.25
N SER A 629 15.45 -28.53 -18.15
CA SER A 629 14.35 -27.59 -17.94
C SER A 629 14.82 -26.13 -17.98
N GLN A 630 14.02 -25.27 -18.63
CA GLN A 630 14.30 -23.83 -18.75
C GLN A 630 13.65 -23.00 -17.60
N HIS A 631 12.70 -23.59 -16.88
CA HIS A 631 11.88 -22.90 -15.86
C HIS A 631 12.29 -23.22 -14.43
N VAL A 632 13.52 -23.69 -14.26
CA VAL A 632 14.14 -24.01 -12.96
C VAL A 632 15.57 -23.45 -12.96
N PRO A 633 16.06 -22.84 -11.88
CA PRO A 633 17.43 -22.34 -11.82
C PRO A 633 18.44 -23.46 -12.10
N PRO A 634 19.34 -23.30 -13.09
CA PRO A 634 20.35 -24.30 -13.39
C PRO A 634 21.17 -24.69 -12.15
N PHE A 635 21.22 -25.99 -11.85
CA PHE A 635 22.07 -26.52 -10.79
C PHE A 635 23.54 -26.40 -11.20
N VAL A 636 24.37 -25.81 -10.32
CA VAL A 636 25.78 -25.53 -10.58
C VAL A 636 26.70 -26.42 -9.72
N GLY A 637 26.34 -26.67 -8.45
CA GLY A 637 27.11 -27.58 -7.58
C GLY A 637 26.58 -27.65 -6.15
N THR A 638 27.17 -28.52 -5.34
CA THR A 638 26.90 -28.65 -3.89
C THR A 638 28.17 -28.57 -3.06
N ILE A 639 28.00 -28.14 -1.80
CA ILE A 639 28.97 -28.31 -0.73
C ILE A 639 28.46 -29.45 0.16
N GLU A 640 29.30 -30.47 0.36
CA GLU A 640 28.95 -31.70 1.07
C GLU A 640 29.92 -31.92 2.23
N TYR A 641 29.38 -32.33 3.38
CA TYR A 641 30.14 -32.88 4.48
C TYR A 641 30.08 -34.41 4.40
N ARG A 642 31.26 -35.05 4.39
CA ARG A 642 31.40 -36.51 4.24
C ARG A 642 32.13 -37.09 5.43
N ARG A 643 31.58 -38.18 5.97
CA ARG A 643 32.18 -38.97 7.05
C ARG A 643 32.32 -40.41 6.59
N HIS A 644 33.40 -41.07 6.98
CA HIS A 644 33.64 -42.46 6.61
C HIS A 644 32.53 -43.37 7.17
N GLY A 645 31.88 -44.16 6.30
CA GLY A 645 30.79 -45.07 6.68
C GLY A 645 29.40 -44.44 6.83
N HIS A 646 29.24 -43.15 6.55
CA HIS A 646 27.94 -42.44 6.58
C HIS A 646 27.58 -41.87 5.20
N GLU A 647 26.28 -41.60 4.99
CA GLU A 647 25.80 -40.91 3.79
C GLU A 647 26.27 -39.44 3.76
N PRO A 648 26.56 -38.86 2.58
CA PRO A 648 26.98 -37.47 2.45
C PRO A 648 25.85 -36.52 2.87
N VAL A 649 26.23 -35.44 3.56
CA VAL A 649 25.33 -34.40 4.04
C VAL A 649 25.51 -33.14 3.20
N VAL A 650 24.45 -32.66 2.57
CA VAL A 650 24.50 -31.40 1.82
C VAL A 650 24.37 -30.22 2.78
N ILE A 651 25.38 -29.36 2.83
CA ILE A 651 25.35 -28.12 3.63
C ILE A 651 25.11 -26.86 2.78
N GLY A 652 25.30 -26.93 1.47
CA GLY A 652 24.98 -25.83 0.57
C GLY A 652 24.78 -26.25 -0.88
N MET A 653 23.99 -25.46 -1.62
CA MET A 653 23.69 -25.66 -3.03
C MET A 653 23.91 -24.37 -3.81
N LEU A 654 24.74 -24.45 -4.86
CA LEU A 654 25.03 -23.37 -5.78
C LEU A 654 24.18 -23.51 -7.04
N GLN A 655 23.52 -22.43 -7.43
CA GLN A 655 22.67 -22.33 -8.61
C GLN A 655 22.95 -21.05 -9.39
N THR A 656 22.54 -21.00 -10.64
CA THR A 656 22.52 -19.77 -11.43
C THR A 656 21.49 -18.79 -10.85
N PHE A 657 21.89 -17.53 -10.69
CA PHE A 657 20.95 -16.46 -10.34
C PHE A 657 20.05 -16.15 -11.53
N ILE A 658 18.74 -16.04 -11.27
CA ILE A 658 17.75 -15.67 -12.28
C ILE A 658 17.33 -14.21 -12.02
N PRO A 659 17.64 -13.26 -12.92
CA PRO A 659 17.10 -11.92 -12.86
C PRO A 659 15.57 -11.95 -12.84
N ASN A 660 14.96 -11.29 -11.86
CA ASN A 660 13.52 -11.30 -11.63
C ASN A 660 13.07 -9.96 -11.02
N GLU A 661 11.77 -9.67 -11.16
CA GLU A 661 11.11 -8.46 -10.63
C GLU A 661 10.51 -8.71 -9.23
N GLY A 662 10.72 -9.90 -8.66
CA GLY A 662 10.16 -10.34 -7.38
C GLY A 662 9.59 -11.76 -7.44
N ASP A 663 9.01 -12.20 -6.33
CA ASP A 663 8.24 -13.44 -6.28
C ASP A 663 6.79 -13.23 -6.76
N ALA A 664 6.13 -14.32 -7.12
CA ALA A 664 4.76 -14.29 -7.59
C ALA A 664 3.76 -13.92 -6.48
N TRP A 665 4.17 -13.94 -5.20
CA TRP A 665 3.35 -13.56 -4.07
C TRP A 665 3.17 -12.05 -4.00
N VAL A 666 4.27 -11.28 -4.02
CA VAL A 666 4.25 -9.82 -4.09
C VAL A 666 3.54 -9.35 -5.36
N TYR A 667 3.89 -9.94 -6.51
CA TYR A 667 3.22 -9.66 -7.78
C TYR A 667 1.69 -9.84 -7.69
N THR A 668 1.24 -10.94 -7.07
CA THR A 668 -0.20 -11.21 -6.89
C THR A 668 -0.87 -10.23 -5.93
N LEU A 669 -0.23 -9.87 -4.81
CA LEU A 669 -0.78 -8.91 -3.86
C LEU A 669 -0.99 -7.52 -4.48
N ASP A 670 -0.06 -7.05 -5.32
CA ASP A 670 -0.18 -5.76 -6.01
C ASP A 670 -1.40 -5.73 -6.94
N TRP A 671 -1.66 -6.83 -7.65
CA TRP A 671 -2.83 -6.96 -8.52
C TRP A 671 -4.13 -7.06 -7.72
N ILE A 672 -4.15 -7.76 -6.58
CA ILE A 672 -5.32 -7.81 -5.70
C ILE A 672 -5.64 -6.42 -5.13
N GLY A 673 -4.64 -5.62 -4.78
CA GLY A 673 -4.84 -4.23 -4.34
C GLY A 673 -5.55 -3.37 -5.40
N ARG A 674 -5.17 -3.52 -6.68
CA ARG A 674 -5.83 -2.86 -7.82
C ARG A 674 -7.25 -3.38 -8.02
N TYR A 675 -7.45 -4.70 -7.92
CA TYR A 675 -8.75 -5.36 -8.02
C TYR A 675 -9.74 -4.79 -6.98
N PHE A 676 -9.35 -4.72 -5.69
CA PHE A 676 -10.18 -4.10 -4.66
C PHE A 676 -10.44 -2.62 -4.91
N GLY A 677 -9.43 -1.87 -5.40
CA GLY A 677 -9.61 -0.48 -5.80
C GLY A 677 -10.69 -0.29 -6.88
N ARG A 678 -10.73 -1.19 -7.88
CA ARG A 678 -11.75 -1.19 -8.94
C ARG A 678 -13.14 -1.55 -8.42
N ILE A 679 -13.24 -2.54 -7.53
CA ILE A 679 -14.52 -2.92 -6.91
C ILE A 679 -15.09 -1.74 -6.12
N LEU A 680 -14.29 -1.10 -5.26
CA LEU A 680 -14.74 0.03 -4.47
C LEU A 680 -15.16 1.23 -5.33
N ALA A 681 -14.52 1.42 -6.48
CA ALA A 681 -14.88 2.48 -7.41
C ALA A 681 -16.21 2.22 -8.15
N ARG A 682 -16.64 0.96 -8.28
CA ARG A 682 -17.85 0.53 -8.99
C ARG A 682 -18.89 -0.11 -8.05
N LYS A 683 -18.79 0.13 -6.74
CA LYS A 683 -19.60 -0.54 -5.71
C LYS A 683 -21.11 -0.42 -5.96
N ASP A 684 -21.55 0.72 -6.49
CA ASP A 684 -22.97 1.00 -6.76
C ASP A 684 -23.48 0.35 -8.06
N GLU A 685 -22.58 0.07 -9.02
CA GLU A 685 -22.90 -0.61 -10.29
C GLU A 685 -22.95 -2.13 -10.13
N ILE A 686 -22.10 -2.68 -9.26
CA ILE A 686 -21.87 -4.11 -9.13
C ILE A 686 -22.57 -4.64 -7.87
N GLN A 687 -23.90 -4.47 -7.80
CA GLN A 687 -24.71 -5.11 -6.76
C GLN A 687 -25.10 -6.54 -7.18
N GLY A 688 -24.60 -7.54 -6.45
CA GLY A 688 -25.30 -8.82 -6.34
C GLY A 688 -24.85 -10.00 -7.22
N THR A 689 -23.67 -10.01 -7.82
CA THR A 689 -23.20 -11.20 -8.57
C THR A 689 -21.86 -11.72 -8.08
N SER A 690 -21.87 -12.50 -7.00
CA SER A 690 -20.86 -13.53 -6.78
C SER A 690 -21.53 -14.87 -7.02
N ILE A 691 -21.48 -15.36 -8.27
CA ILE A 691 -21.82 -16.76 -8.54
C ILE A 691 -20.59 -17.54 -8.10
N VAL A 692 -20.56 -17.90 -6.81
CA VAL A 692 -19.59 -18.89 -6.32
C VAL A 692 -19.90 -20.17 -7.08
N PRO A 693 -18.98 -20.69 -7.91
CA PRO A 693 -19.30 -21.86 -8.70
C PRO A 693 -19.46 -23.08 -7.80
N SER A 694 -20.36 -23.99 -8.18
CA SER A 694 -20.69 -25.19 -7.40
C SER A 694 -19.50 -26.12 -7.16
N SER A 695 -18.55 -26.17 -8.11
CA SER A 695 -17.29 -26.88 -7.95
C SER A 695 -16.19 -26.33 -8.86
N LEU A 696 -14.94 -26.53 -8.44
CA LEU A 696 -13.75 -26.17 -9.24
C LEU A 696 -13.69 -26.88 -10.60
N PHE A 697 -14.27 -28.06 -10.72
CA PHE A 697 -14.27 -28.84 -11.96
C PHE A 697 -15.31 -28.35 -12.97
N ASP A 698 -16.39 -27.72 -12.50
CA ASP A 698 -17.42 -27.15 -13.37
C ASP A 698 -16.91 -25.91 -14.11
N ILE A 699 -15.94 -25.19 -13.52
CA ILE A 699 -15.37 -23.94 -14.05
C ILE A 699 -14.13 -24.19 -14.93
N ALA A 700 -13.44 -25.31 -14.75
CA ALA A 700 -12.10 -25.54 -15.33
C ALA A 700 -12.06 -25.41 -16.87
N PHE A 701 -13.23 -25.46 -17.53
CA PHE A 701 -13.38 -25.33 -18.98
C PHE A 701 -14.36 -24.21 -19.40
N GLN A 702 -14.78 -23.33 -18.49
CA GLN A 702 -15.64 -22.18 -18.79
C GLN A 702 -14.80 -20.92 -19.01
N GLU A 703 -15.30 -20.02 -19.85
CA GLU A 703 -14.68 -18.70 -20.01
C GLU A 703 -14.94 -17.84 -18.76
N ILE A 704 -13.91 -17.09 -18.34
CA ILE A 704 -14.03 -16.16 -17.21
C ILE A 704 -14.99 -15.04 -17.63
N PRO A 705 -16.05 -14.72 -16.85
CA PRO A 705 -16.99 -13.67 -17.22
C PRO A 705 -16.29 -12.32 -17.44
N ILE A 706 -16.77 -11.53 -18.40
CA ILE A 706 -16.20 -10.22 -18.80
C ILE A 706 -15.98 -9.30 -17.59
N LEU A 707 -16.94 -9.29 -16.66
CA LEU A 707 -16.83 -8.51 -15.42
C LEU A 707 -15.56 -8.85 -14.62
N PHE A 708 -15.23 -10.13 -14.45
CA PHE A 708 -14.03 -10.55 -13.73
C PHE A 708 -12.75 -10.25 -14.53
N GLN A 709 -12.80 -10.32 -15.87
CA GLN A 709 -11.68 -9.91 -16.72
C GLN A 709 -11.36 -8.42 -16.56
N GLU A 710 -12.38 -7.57 -16.51
CA GLU A 710 -12.23 -6.12 -16.28
C GLU A 710 -11.73 -5.81 -14.87
N LEU A 711 -12.30 -6.47 -13.85
CA LEU A 711 -11.96 -6.20 -12.45
C LEU A 711 -10.56 -6.70 -12.09
N ILE A 712 -10.21 -7.93 -12.46
CA ILE A 712 -8.89 -8.52 -12.14
C ILE A 712 -7.82 -7.92 -13.07
N GLY A 713 -8.14 -7.81 -14.37
CA GLY A 713 -7.25 -7.33 -15.43
C GLY A 713 -6.73 -8.47 -16.29
N GLY A 714 -6.94 -8.37 -17.61
CA GLY A 714 -6.63 -9.43 -18.58
C GLY A 714 -5.18 -9.93 -18.52
N VAL A 715 -4.21 -9.02 -18.42
CA VAL A 715 -2.77 -9.38 -18.35
C VAL A 715 -2.47 -10.31 -17.17
N TYR A 716 -3.05 -10.04 -15.99
CA TYR A 716 -2.81 -10.87 -14.83
C TYR A 716 -3.40 -12.28 -14.99
N LEU A 717 -4.59 -12.39 -15.59
CA LEU A 717 -5.21 -13.68 -15.89
C LEU A 717 -4.37 -14.52 -16.87
N GLU A 718 -3.81 -13.88 -17.90
CA GLU A 718 -2.86 -14.53 -18.82
C GLU A 718 -1.61 -15.02 -18.10
N MET A 719 -1.07 -14.22 -17.18
CA MET A 719 0.08 -14.65 -16.36
C MET A 719 -0.29 -15.82 -15.43
N VAL A 720 -1.45 -15.81 -14.78
CA VAL A 720 -1.89 -16.96 -13.95
C VAL A 720 -2.09 -18.21 -14.80
N ALA A 721 -2.62 -18.09 -16.02
CA ALA A 721 -2.70 -19.20 -16.97
C ALA A 721 -1.31 -19.72 -17.37
N LEU A 722 -0.34 -18.82 -17.60
CA LEU A 722 1.05 -19.19 -17.88
C LEU A 722 1.67 -19.93 -16.69
N LEU A 723 1.43 -19.49 -15.45
CA LEU A 723 1.88 -20.20 -14.25
C LEU A 723 1.29 -21.62 -14.17
N GLY A 724 0.01 -21.78 -14.50
CA GLY A 724 -0.64 -23.09 -14.62
C GLY A 724 0.05 -23.98 -15.66
N LYS A 725 0.41 -23.41 -16.82
CA LYS A 725 1.17 -24.09 -17.87
C LYS A 725 2.56 -24.52 -17.39
N ARG A 726 3.31 -23.64 -16.71
CA ARG A 726 4.64 -23.97 -16.14
C ARG A 726 4.55 -25.06 -15.07
N THR A 727 3.49 -25.06 -14.28
CA THR A 727 3.21 -26.12 -13.30
C THR A 727 3.01 -27.47 -14.00
N ALA A 728 2.21 -27.51 -15.08
CA ALA A 728 1.99 -28.73 -15.87
C ALA A 728 3.26 -29.22 -16.55
N GLU A 729 4.06 -28.32 -17.14
CA GLU A 729 5.36 -28.64 -17.74
C GLU A 729 6.32 -29.25 -16.73
N LEU A 730 6.39 -28.71 -15.50
CA LEU A 730 7.18 -29.29 -14.41
C LEU A 730 6.74 -30.73 -14.09
N HIS A 731 5.43 -30.98 -13.96
CA HIS A 731 4.92 -32.32 -13.66
C HIS A 731 5.17 -33.31 -14.79
N LEU A 732 5.06 -32.88 -16.05
CA LEU A 732 5.41 -33.70 -17.21
C LEU A 732 6.89 -34.09 -17.18
N GLN A 733 7.78 -33.14 -16.90
CA GLN A 733 9.22 -33.37 -16.76
C GLN A 733 9.57 -34.32 -15.62
N LEU A 734 8.89 -34.22 -14.48
CA LEU A 734 9.07 -35.14 -13.34
C LEU A 734 8.49 -36.54 -13.58
N SER A 735 7.65 -36.69 -14.61
CA SER A 735 7.02 -37.95 -14.99
C SER A 735 7.67 -38.64 -16.19
N SER A 736 8.57 -37.97 -16.90
CA SER A 736 9.13 -38.46 -18.17
C SER A 736 10.22 -39.53 -18.00
N GLU A 737 10.60 -39.86 -16.77
CA GLU A 737 11.67 -40.82 -16.48
C GLU A 737 11.20 -42.27 -16.56
N THR A 738 12.01 -43.14 -17.19
CA THR A 738 11.70 -44.56 -17.37
C THR A 738 12.71 -45.52 -16.73
N GLU A 739 13.91 -45.05 -16.37
CA GLU A 739 14.98 -45.93 -15.87
C GLU A 739 15.29 -45.72 -14.37
N ASP A 740 15.36 -44.47 -13.91
CA ASP A 740 15.67 -44.20 -12.50
C ASP A 740 14.45 -44.47 -11.60
N VAL A 741 14.52 -45.56 -10.83
CA VAL A 741 13.46 -45.99 -9.89
C VAL A 741 13.03 -44.87 -8.94
N ASN A 742 13.86 -43.88 -8.62
CA ASN A 742 13.47 -42.76 -7.75
C ASN A 742 12.50 -41.77 -8.42
N PHE A 743 12.44 -41.75 -9.76
CA PHE A 743 11.67 -40.80 -10.56
C PHE A 743 10.60 -41.47 -11.45
N VAL A 744 10.75 -42.76 -11.77
CA VAL A 744 9.75 -43.52 -12.55
C VAL A 744 8.35 -43.40 -11.93
N PRO A 745 7.32 -42.98 -12.67
CA PRO A 745 5.95 -42.91 -12.16
C PRO A 745 5.46 -44.25 -11.61
N GLU A 746 4.74 -44.21 -10.48
CA GLU A 746 4.22 -45.40 -9.80
C GLU A 746 2.69 -45.39 -9.70
N PRO A 747 1.98 -46.49 -9.97
CA PRO A 747 0.54 -46.55 -9.75
C PRO A 747 0.18 -46.46 -8.25
N PHE A 748 -1.03 -45.99 -7.94
CA PHE A 748 -1.55 -46.07 -6.57
C PHE A 748 -1.90 -47.52 -6.20
N SER A 749 -1.17 -48.09 -5.23
CA SER A 749 -1.55 -49.36 -4.62
C SER A 749 -2.68 -49.18 -3.59
N VAL A 750 -3.46 -50.24 -3.37
CA VAL A 750 -4.53 -50.25 -2.34
C VAL A 750 -3.93 -50.08 -0.94
N SER A 751 -2.75 -50.67 -0.69
CA SER A 751 -2.01 -50.50 0.57
C SER A 751 -1.60 -49.04 0.80
N TYR A 752 -1.12 -48.35 -0.24
CA TYR A 752 -0.75 -46.94 -0.17
C TYR A 752 -1.96 -46.04 0.06
N GLN A 753 -3.09 -46.29 -0.61
CA GLN A 753 -4.35 -45.55 -0.37
C GLN A 753 -4.80 -45.67 1.09
N ARG A 754 -4.70 -46.88 1.67
CA ARG A 754 -5.04 -47.10 3.08
C ARG A 754 -4.07 -46.39 4.03
N SER A 755 -2.78 -46.41 3.73
CA SER A 755 -1.76 -45.66 4.48
C SER A 755 -2.01 -44.14 4.42
N LEU A 756 -2.34 -43.61 3.24
CA LEU A 756 -2.70 -42.19 3.06
C LEU A 756 -3.93 -41.81 3.88
N TYR A 757 -4.99 -42.62 3.84
CA TYR A 757 -6.19 -42.39 4.65
C TYR A 757 -5.87 -42.36 6.15
N GLN A 758 -5.12 -43.35 6.65
CA GLN A 758 -4.71 -43.39 8.06
C GLN A 758 -3.86 -42.18 8.45
N SER A 759 -2.90 -41.78 7.60
CA SER A 759 -2.09 -40.59 7.81
C SER A 759 -2.94 -39.32 7.92
N MET A 760 -3.92 -39.15 7.04
CA MET A 760 -4.87 -38.02 7.10
C MET A 760 -5.70 -38.03 8.39
N GLN A 761 -6.22 -39.18 8.80
CA GLN A 761 -6.97 -39.30 10.06
C GLN A 761 -6.11 -38.95 11.29
N VAL A 762 -4.89 -39.47 11.35
CA VAL A 762 -3.96 -39.21 12.46
C VAL A 762 -3.61 -37.74 12.53
N LEU A 763 -3.31 -37.11 11.39
CA LEU A 763 -3.02 -35.68 11.33
C LEU A 763 -4.22 -34.85 11.79
N THR A 764 -5.42 -35.12 11.26
CA THR A 764 -6.63 -34.38 11.65
C THR A 764 -6.93 -34.53 13.12
N LYS A 765 -6.86 -35.75 13.69
CA LYS A 765 -7.03 -35.96 15.14
C LYS A 765 -6.00 -35.20 15.97
N LYS A 766 -4.73 -35.19 15.55
CA LYS A 766 -3.66 -34.43 16.22
C LYS A 766 -3.95 -32.94 16.19
N VAL A 767 -4.32 -32.38 15.04
CA VAL A 767 -4.65 -30.97 14.87
C VAL A 767 -5.89 -30.59 15.68
N PHE A 768 -6.94 -31.42 15.66
CA PHE A 768 -8.17 -31.18 16.41
C PHE A 768 -7.93 -31.25 17.92
N SER A 769 -7.08 -32.16 18.39
CA SER A 769 -6.66 -32.22 19.79
C SER A 769 -5.86 -30.98 20.20
N LEU A 770 -4.98 -30.49 19.32
CA LEU A 770 -4.20 -29.27 19.55
C LEU A 770 -5.12 -28.04 19.62
N LEU A 771 -6.06 -27.93 18.66
CA LEU A 771 -7.05 -26.85 18.61
C LEU A 771 -7.89 -26.87 19.89
N LYS A 772 -8.48 -28.02 20.27
CA LYS A 772 -9.25 -28.19 21.52
C LYS A 772 -8.48 -27.72 22.76
N LYS A 773 -7.19 -28.06 22.86
CA LYS A 773 -6.34 -27.66 23.99
C LYS A 773 -6.11 -26.14 24.04
N ASN A 774 -6.08 -25.48 22.88
CA ASN A 774 -5.71 -24.07 22.74
C ASN A 774 -6.89 -23.11 22.49
N VAL A 775 -8.13 -23.58 22.26
CA VAL A 775 -9.31 -22.72 22.00
C VAL A 775 -9.47 -21.64 23.07
N LYS A 776 -9.23 -21.99 24.35
CA LYS A 776 -9.35 -21.05 25.48
C LYS A 776 -8.41 -19.85 25.38
N ASN A 777 -7.28 -19.99 24.67
CA ASN A 777 -6.26 -18.97 24.52
C ASN A 777 -6.44 -18.13 23.24
N LEU A 778 -7.46 -18.40 22.41
CA LEU A 778 -7.76 -17.63 21.21
C LEU A 778 -8.59 -16.37 21.56
N PRO A 779 -8.55 -15.31 20.72
CA PRO A 779 -9.48 -14.19 20.78
C PRO A 779 -10.95 -14.62 20.62
N ASP A 780 -11.90 -13.91 21.23
CA ASP A 780 -13.31 -14.33 21.27
C ASP A 780 -13.96 -14.53 19.90
N ASN A 781 -13.67 -13.65 18.93
CA ASN A 781 -14.14 -13.77 17.55
C ASN A 781 -13.63 -15.04 16.82
N LEU A 782 -12.49 -15.58 17.23
CA LEU A 782 -11.92 -16.81 16.67
C LEU A 782 -12.36 -18.08 17.42
N LYS A 783 -12.88 -17.94 18.65
CA LYS A 783 -13.39 -19.09 19.42
C LYS A 783 -14.61 -19.71 18.75
N GLU A 784 -15.53 -18.89 18.22
CA GLU A 784 -16.73 -19.38 17.53
C GLU A 784 -16.35 -20.19 16.28
N LEU A 785 -15.52 -19.61 15.39
CA LEU A 785 -14.98 -20.30 14.20
C LEU A 785 -14.22 -21.59 14.55
N ALA A 786 -13.39 -21.56 15.61
CA ALA A 786 -12.66 -22.74 16.05
C ALA A 786 -13.61 -23.86 16.50
N ASN A 787 -14.68 -23.53 17.22
CA ASN A 787 -15.69 -24.50 17.63
C ASN A 787 -16.50 -25.03 16.44
N GLU A 788 -16.79 -24.20 15.45
CA GLU A 788 -17.44 -24.60 14.21
C GLU A 788 -16.60 -25.65 13.45
N ILE A 789 -15.29 -25.40 13.28
CA ILE A 789 -14.36 -26.37 12.66
C ILE A 789 -14.35 -27.70 13.42
N LEU A 790 -14.39 -27.66 14.76
CA LEU A 790 -14.41 -28.87 15.58
C LEU A 790 -15.70 -29.68 15.39
N ASN A 791 -16.83 -29.04 15.05
CA ASN A 791 -18.10 -29.72 14.76
C ASN A 791 -18.08 -30.45 13.41
N PHE A 792 -17.22 -30.03 12.47
CA PHE A 792 -17.05 -30.68 11.17
C PHE A 792 -16.22 -31.98 11.19
N ASP A 793 -15.76 -32.47 12.36
CA ASP A 793 -14.93 -33.69 12.47
C ASP A 793 -15.55 -34.88 11.73
N LYS A 794 -16.84 -35.16 11.97
CA LYS A 794 -17.56 -36.27 11.32
C LYS A 794 -17.63 -36.11 9.80
N GLU A 795 -17.87 -34.90 9.31
CA GLU A 795 -17.96 -34.62 7.87
C GLU A 795 -16.60 -34.77 7.19
N ILE A 796 -15.54 -34.21 7.77
CA ILE A 796 -14.17 -34.33 7.27
C ILE A 796 -13.75 -35.79 7.19
N MET A 797 -14.02 -36.57 8.26
CA MET A 797 -13.74 -38.01 8.27
C MET A 797 -14.56 -38.77 7.22
N ALA A 798 -15.82 -38.39 7.00
CA ALA A 798 -16.66 -38.95 5.94
C ALA A 798 -16.12 -38.63 4.54
N ARG A 799 -15.57 -37.44 4.30
CA ARG A 799 -14.93 -37.11 3.02
C ARG A 799 -13.66 -37.91 2.77
N TYR A 800 -12.82 -38.10 3.78
CA TYR A 800 -11.66 -38.97 3.66
C TYR A 800 -12.05 -40.42 3.35
N SER A 801 -13.26 -40.84 3.76
CA SER A 801 -13.74 -42.19 3.51
C SER A 801 -13.90 -42.53 2.02
N VAL A 802 -13.97 -41.52 1.15
CA VAL A 802 -14.10 -41.73 -0.30
C VAL A 802 -12.83 -42.36 -0.90
N LEU A 803 -11.65 -42.13 -0.30
CA LEU A 803 -10.35 -42.60 -0.80
C LEU A 803 -10.22 -44.14 -0.91
N PHE A 804 -11.04 -44.90 -0.17
CA PHE A 804 -11.07 -46.37 -0.25
C PHE A 804 -12.29 -46.93 -0.97
N ARG A 805 -13.30 -46.10 -1.27
CA ARG A 805 -14.49 -46.57 -2.00
C ARG A 805 -14.19 -46.88 -3.48
N ARG A 806 -13.15 -46.27 -4.05
CA ARG A 806 -12.74 -46.47 -5.44
C ARG A 806 -11.22 -46.56 -5.53
N LYS A 807 -10.72 -47.54 -6.29
CA LYS A 807 -9.30 -47.65 -6.63
C LYS A 807 -8.92 -46.47 -7.53
N LEU A 808 -7.96 -45.65 -7.09
CA LEU A 808 -7.38 -44.58 -7.91
C LEU A 808 -6.59 -45.19 -9.08
N SER A 809 -6.95 -44.83 -10.32
CA SER A 809 -6.28 -45.23 -11.56
C SER A 809 -5.14 -44.28 -11.99
N ALA A 810 -4.79 -43.31 -11.15
CA ALA A 810 -3.74 -42.34 -11.43
C ALA A 810 -2.33 -42.87 -11.15
N MET A 811 -1.31 -42.09 -11.52
CA MET A 811 0.10 -42.31 -11.21
C MET A 811 0.58 -41.32 -10.15
N LYS A 812 1.56 -41.75 -9.35
CA LYS A 812 2.33 -40.94 -8.41
C LYS A 812 3.67 -40.60 -9.05
N ILE A 813 4.09 -39.34 -8.90
CA ILE A 813 5.38 -38.85 -9.39
C ILE A 813 6.12 -38.12 -8.29
N ARG A 814 7.39 -37.77 -8.54
CA ARG A 814 8.06 -36.76 -7.72
C ARG A 814 7.35 -35.41 -7.94
N ILE A 815 7.20 -34.65 -6.87
CA ILE A 815 6.52 -33.35 -6.86
C ILE A 815 7.39 -32.33 -6.12
N HIS A 816 7.05 -31.04 -6.21
CA HIS A 816 7.74 -30.01 -5.45
C HIS A 816 7.45 -30.14 -3.94
N GLY A 817 6.21 -30.45 -3.56
CA GLY A 817 5.87 -30.82 -2.18
C GLY A 817 5.69 -29.68 -1.18
N ASP A 818 5.97 -28.44 -1.58
CA ASP A 818 5.68 -27.18 -0.87
C ASP A 818 5.48 -26.02 -1.86
N TYR A 819 4.66 -26.26 -2.89
CA TYR A 819 4.51 -25.33 -4.01
C TYR A 819 3.49 -24.22 -3.71
N HIS A 820 3.95 -22.97 -3.67
CA HIS A 820 3.13 -21.78 -3.43
C HIS A 820 3.72 -20.56 -4.15
N LEU A 821 3.02 -19.43 -4.19
CA LEU A 821 3.43 -18.24 -4.96
C LEU A 821 4.81 -17.70 -4.55
N GLY A 822 5.17 -17.78 -3.27
CA GLY A 822 6.51 -17.44 -2.78
C GLY A 822 7.66 -18.35 -3.26
N GLN A 823 7.36 -19.51 -3.88
CA GLN A 823 8.35 -20.40 -4.51
C GLN A 823 8.41 -20.25 -6.04
N VAL A 824 7.91 -19.14 -6.54
CA VAL A 824 7.87 -18.82 -7.96
C VAL A 824 8.41 -17.41 -8.15
N LEU A 825 9.43 -17.27 -9.00
CA LEU A 825 10.00 -15.98 -9.39
C LEU A 825 9.32 -15.48 -10.67
N TYR A 826 9.00 -14.20 -10.70
CA TYR A 826 8.45 -13.52 -11.88
C TYR A 826 9.56 -12.79 -12.64
N THR A 827 9.82 -13.18 -13.90
CA THR A 827 10.91 -12.60 -14.72
C THR A 827 10.48 -11.36 -15.50
N GLY A 828 9.25 -10.87 -15.30
CA GLY A 828 8.64 -9.79 -16.10
C GLY A 828 7.80 -10.30 -17.27
N ASN A 829 8.00 -11.54 -17.73
CA ASN A 829 7.25 -12.15 -18.83
C ASN A 829 7.05 -13.67 -18.71
N ASP A 830 7.68 -14.32 -17.72
CA ASP A 830 7.57 -15.76 -17.48
C ASP A 830 7.75 -16.05 -15.98
N PHE A 831 7.61 -17.33 -15.61
CA PHE A 831 7.79 -17.82 -14.25
C PHE A 831 8.88 -18.89 -14.15
N VAL A 832 9.67 -18.79 -13.09
CA VAL A 832 10.71 -19.77 -12.74
C VAL A 832 10.44 -20.32 -11.35
N ILE A 833 10.40 -21.66 -11.25
CA ILE A 833 10.07 -22.38 -10.01
C ILE A 833 11.36 -22.64 -9.23
N ILE A 834 11.33 -22.37 -7.92
CA ILE A 834 12.49 -22.47 -7.02
C ILE A 834 12.15 -23.29 -5.77
N ASP A 835 13.15 -23.61 -4.93
CA ASP A 835 12.94 -24.17 -3.57
C ASP A 835 12.25 -25.55 -3.51
N PHE A 836 12.79 -26.52 -4.26
CA PHE A 836 12.32 -27.91 -4.30
C PHE A 836 12.58 -28.74 -3.02
N GLY A 837 12.83 -28.10 -1.88
CA GLY A 837 13.14 -28.76 -0.60
C GLY A 837 11.94 -29.40 0.09
N GLY A 838 10.72 -29.03 -0.29
CA GLY A 838 9.47 -29.49 0.33
C GLY A 838 9.29 -29.01 1.78
N GLU A 839 8.20 -29.46 2.42
CA GLU A 839 7.87 -29.05 3.79
C GLU A 839 8.98 -29.43 4.81
N THR A 840 9.68 -28.43 5.35
CA THR A 840 10.83 -28.60 6.27
C THR A 840 10.50 -29.32 7.59
N ALA A 841 9.22 -29.41 7.96
CA ALA A 841 8.77 -30.15 9.13
C ALA A 841 8.80 -31.69 8.93
N LYS A 842 9.00 -32.17 7.70
CA LYS A 842 9.06 -33.60 7.36
C LYS A 842 10.50 -34.11 7.25
N THR A 843 10.68 -35.41 7.46
CA THR A 843 11.99 -36.06 7.26
C THR A 843 12.40 -36.04 5.79
N LEU A 844 13.70 -36.17 5.48
CA LEU A 844 14.16 -36.23 4.08
C LEU A 844 13.49 -37.37 3.30
N GLY A 845 13.32 -38.53 3.93
CA GLY A 845 12.64 -39.68 3.33
C GLY A 845 11.18 -39.37 2.94
N GLU A 846 10.41 -38.71 3.81
CA GLU A 846 9.03 -38.32 3.53
C GLU A 846 8.90 -37.27 2.42
N ARG A 847 9.87 -36.36 2.33
CA ARG A 847 9.98 -35.35 1.27
C ARG A 847 10.32 -35.96 -0.09
N ARG A 848 10.98 -37.11 -0.11
CA ARG A 848 11.32 -37.87 -1.33
C ARG A 848 10.20 -38.77 -1.87
N LEU A 849 9.13 -38.99 -1.10
CA LEU A 849 8.03 -39.85 -1.53
C LEU A 849 7.31 -39.31 -2.78
N LYS A 850 7.04 -40.20 -3.73
CA LYS A 850 6.18 -39.89 -4.88
C LYS A 850 4.73 -39.71 -4.44
N ARG A 851 4.09 -38.63 -4.88
CA ARG A 851 2.71 -38.26 -4.50
C ARG A 851 1.90 -37.88 -5.75
N SER A 852 0.63 -37.58 -5.55
CA SER A 852 -0.20 -37.02 -6.62
C SER A 852 0.31 -35.62 -7.00
N PRO A 853 0.49 -35.31 -8.30
CA PRO A 853 0.82 -33.95 -8.76
C PRO A 853 -0.22 -32.91 -8.36
N LEU A 854 -1.49 -33.33 -8.17
CA LEU A 854 -2.57 -32.46 -7.70
C LEU A 854 -2.30 -31.88 -6.30
N ARG A 855 -1.35 -32.43 -5.53
CA ARG A 855 -0.92 -31.82 -4.26
C ARG A 855 -0.28 -30.45 -4.49
N ASP A 856 0.58 -30.30 -5.50
CA ASP A 856 1.20 -29.01 -5.81
C ASP A 856 0.15 -28.01 -6.30
N VAL A 857 -0.79 -28.46 -7.14
CA VAL A 857 -1.91 -27.63 -7.62
C VAL A 857 -2.78 -27.15 -6.44
N ALA A 858 -3.17 -28.05 -5.54
CA ALA A 858 -3.96 -27.70 -4.36
C ALA A 858 -3.21 -26.71 -3.43
N SER A 859 -1.90 -26.88 -3.25
CA SER A 859 -1.07 -25.93 -2.49
C SER A 859 -1.01 -24.55 -3.13
N MET A 860 -0.90 -24.48 -4.47
CA MET A 860 -0.91 -23.21 -5.20
C MET A 860 -2.27 -22.51 -5.13
N MET A 861 -3.38 -23.26 -5.28
CA MET A 861 -4.73 -22.70 -5.11
C MET A 861 -4.94 -22.13 -3.71
N ARG A 862 -4.46 -22.84 -2.68
CA ARG A 862 -4.47 -22.34 -1.31
C ARG A 862 -3.61 -21.07 -1.17
N SER A 863 -2.51 -20.96 -1.91
CA SER A 863 -1.67 -19.76 -1.94
C SER A 863 -2.41 -18.55 -2.49
N PHE A 864 -3.19 -18.69 -3.56
CA PHE A 864 -4.04 -17.61 -4.08
C PHE A 864 -5.11 -17.19 -3.08
N HIS A 865 -5.76 -18.16 -2.45
CA HIS A 865 -6.77 -17.90 -1.41
C HIS A 865 -6.18 -17.13 -0.22
N TYR A 866 -4.96 -17.50 0.22
CA TYR A 866 -4.26 -16.76 1.27
C TYR A 866 -3.85 -15.35 0.83
N ALA A 867 -3.43 -15.16 -0.43
CA ALA A 867 -3.08 -13.83 -0.92
C ALA A 867 -4.30 -12.89 -0.90
N ALA A 868 -5.47 -13.37 -1.35
CA ALA A 868 -6.72 -12.60 -1.31
C ALA A 868 -7.09 -12.16 0.11
N HIS A 869 -7.05 -13.08 1.08
CA HIS A 869 -7.35 -12.77 2.48
C HIS A 869 -6.29 -11.87 3.13
N THR A 870 -5.01 -12.06 2.79
CA THR A 870 -3.91 -11.24 3.31
C THR A 870 -4.03 -9.79 2.86
N ALA A 871 -4.41 -9.56 1.61
CA ALA A 871 -4.63 -8.22 1.07
C ALA A 871 -5.81 -7.48 1.75
N LEU A 872 -6.83 -8.23 2.18
CA LEU A 872 -7.96 -7.67 2.95
C LEU A 872 -7.58 -7.35 4.40
N LEU A 873 -6.80 -8.23 5.05
CA LEU A 873 -6.38 -8.09 6.45
C LEU A 873 -5.28 -7.05 6.65
N LYS A 874 -4.50 -6.72 5.61
CA LYS A 874 -3.57 -5.58 5.65
C LYS A 874 -4.36 -4.28 5.77
N ARG A 875 -4.39 -3.73 6.99
CA ARG A 875 -5.06 -2.46 7.37
C ARG A 875 -4.59 -1.25 6.56
N ASP A 876 -3.44 -1.36 5.90
CA ASP A 876 -2.86 -0.31 5.07
C ASP A 876 -3.57 -0.14 3.72
N SER A 877 -4.23 -1.19 3.20
CA SER A 877 -4.83 -1.19 1.86
C SER A 877 -6.34 -1.04 1.83
N VAL A 878 -7.05 -1.46 2.88
CA VAL A 878 -8.52 -1.50 2.94
C VAL A 878 -9.03 -0.96 4.29
N ARG A 879 -10.00 -0.04 4.27
CA ARG A 879 -10.64 0.47 5.49
C ARG A 879 -11.54 -0.61 6.13
N PRO A 880 -11.65 -0.66 7.47
CA PRO A 880 -12.57 -1.58 8.14
C PRO A 880 -14.03 -1.49 7.67
N GLU A 881 -14.50 -0.27 7.33
CA GLU A 881 -15.85 -0.01 6.82
C GLU A 881 -16.11 -0.50 5.38
N ASP A 882 -15.04 -0.71 4.60
CA ASP A 882 -15.12 -1.21 3.22
C ASP A 882 -15.08 -2.74 3.17
N ILE A 883 -14.64 -3.42 4.24
CA ILE A 883 -14.51 -4.88 4.32
C ILE A 883 -15.82 -5.61 3.95
N PRO A 884 -17.01 -5.23 4.49
CA PRO A 884 -18.26 -5.92 4.15
C PRO A 884 -18.62 -5.84 2.66
N ALA A 885 -18.15 -4.81 1.96
CA ALA A 885 -18.38 -4.66 0.52
C ALA A 885 -17.42 -5.51 -0.33
N LEU A 886 -16.25 -5.85 0.20
CA LEU A 886 -15.21 -6.63 -0.47
C LEU A 886 -15.29 -8.13 -0.17
N GLU A 887 -15.79 -8.52 1.01
CA GLU A 887 -15.93 -9.93 1.43
C GLU A 887 -16.61 -10.84 0.38
N PRO A 888 -17.71 -10.45 -0.29
CA PRO A 888 -18.35 -11.28 -1.30
C PRO A 888 -17.48 -11.58 -2.54
N TRP A 889 -16.42 -10.80 -2.74
CA TRP A 889 -15.53 -10.82 -3.91
C TRP A 889 -14.23 -11.58 -3.69
N LEU A 890 -14.07 -12.24 -2.53
CA LEU A 890 -12.86 -12.98 -2.15
C LEU A 890 -12.82 -14.43 -2.66
N ASN A 891 -13.98 -15.06 -2.86
CA ASN A 891 -14.11 -16.50 -3.06
C ASN A 891 -14.03 -16.92 -4.52
#